data_AF-T1WCQ4-F1
#
_entry.id   AF-T1WCQ4-F1
#
_cell.length_a   1.000
_cell.length_b   1.000
_cell.length_c   1.000
_cell.angle_alpha   90.00
_cell.angle_beta   90.00
_cell.angle_gamma   90.00
#
_symmetry.space_group_name_H-M   'P 1'
#
loop_
_entity.id
_entity.type
_entity.pdbx_description
1 polymer ?
#
loop_
_entity_poly.entity_id
_entity_poly.type
_entity_poly.pdbx_seq_one_letter_code
_entity_poly.pdbx_strand_id
1 'polypeptide(L)'
;MTKKHKKILSIALATGVFAGTYIPTAYTAFAENEQKEDLQENQTKNINQNSLPIDSYGWFENPYKGVTFSQFIDAFNNNQWQPLLVNIKNKGDAGSGTISFLKGMMTTGLSLLPPPASLLASIWSVFIPTNDANGTDMWRQLETYIDEKIDSKINDYHKYLMGAEFNGAMSAIKEYQRVLQIYNDSKNSLKRVEEPGTPVIEAVRAADRKLKEFIAVIQTPEKSNDSVYQQITAPIFVQAANAHLLLQRDMILYGEEWGMDKDQWQGYKDNQKKLIQEYTNYAMKVYNDGLEKRKKEAEEINTQQPNRNTDRWNHINDYVREYTLSVLDFVDLFPATNPETYSKGVMQENSRQIYSSIKGAVIPQGGTGEGTTWENIQKILDSQEYKGDLHKLDIRSFDRIDAIQPWFSDKQNGGSNWTTPGWTGNTSGGALKTLINPSDNPITRVKAQSSRTPNYIDFKFDTGGDNPYFGRYFSGGSYKEDIFEYPNQKLSQIHAFNRSTYPGFEGIDAVVFGFVDKNLTQSSTYLMTNMITTIPAAKYNRGMSNFQPQVESIHAKQKAMKTDTTNSYLAYGVEISKEQEYKIRYKVAANENSKISLSHRKPGGNYAKIDDTTIPITGNAADTVKGEYGSYKIVEGPIVKLTKGAHDLKLENSQGKFSLDQIELEPVERDQVIARDNFDDQRLNWINLGGIVNGGITGKAGMIGTNGDTWTYIQDQVLPFSKYTLSIKVKLNSNDGNERQKVTIFTDNLKHERITKTVELKGKAGYQEIQLEFITSRDLANTHVGILTSNGTSNILFDDVQVIGAKK
;
A
#
# COMPACT_ATOMS: atom_id res chain seq x y z
N MET A 1 -11.78 30.28 -57.42
CA MET A 1 -11.98 31.75 -57.35
C MET A 1 -11.11 32.32 -56.23
N THR A 2 -10.10 33.08 -56.64
CA THR A 2 -9.48 34.25 -55.99
C THR A 2 -9.80 34.58 -54.51
N LYS A 3 -8.76 34.71 -53.67
CA LYS A 3 -8.18 35.99 -53.16
C LYS A 3 -7.20 35.67 -52.01
N LYS A 4 -5.89 35.82 -52.21
CA LYS A 4 -5.02 37.02 -52.09
C LYS A 4 -4.58 37.37 -50.66
N HIS A 5 -3.25 37.39 -50.55
CA HIS A 5 -2.33 37.75 -49.48
C HIS A 5 -2.67 38.95 -48.57
N LYS A 6 -2.06 38.94 -47.38
CA LYS A 6 -1.12 40.00 -46.93
C LYS A 6 -0.20 39.51 -45.79
N LYS A 7 1.10 39.39 -46.08
CA LYS A 7 2.16 39.73 -45.11
C LYS A 7 2.27 41.25 -45.10
N ILE A 8 2.55 41.87 -43.94
CA ILE A 8 3.62 42.87 -43.75
C ILE A 8 3.58 43.53 -42.35
N LEU A 9 4.79 43.59 -41.78
CA LEU A 9 5.42 44.50 -40.81
C LEU A 9 5.30 44.34 -39.27
N SER A 10 6.51 44.23 -38.74
CA SER A 10 7.08 44.24 -37.40
C SER A 10 6.89 45.52 -36.59
N ILE A 11 6.82 45.38 -35.26
CA ILE A 11 7.36 46.33 -34.27
C ILE A 11 8.11 45.53 -33.20
N ALA A 12 9.36 45.90 -32.94
CA ALA A 12 10.21 45.38 -31.88
C ALA A 12 9.95 46.13 -30.57
N LEU A 13 9.99 45.43 -29.43
CA LEU A 13 10.84 45.70 -28.25
C LEU A 13 10.29 45.04 -26.96
N ALA A 14 11.12 44.15 -26.43
CA ALA A 14 11.56 44.03 -25.04
C ALA A 14 10.58 43.75 -23.88
N THR A 15 11.13 42.95 -22.96
CA THR A 15 10.75 42.66 -21.56
C THR A 15 9.77 41.51 -21.33
N GLY A 16 10.22 40.60 -20.47
CA GLY A 16 9.77 39.22 -20.39
C GLY A 16 8.69 38.97 -19.35
N VAL A 17 7.96 37.88 -19.59
CA VAL A 17 7.33 36.98 -18.61
C VAL A 17 7.14 35.66 -19.37
N PHE A 18 7.75 34.56 -18.91
CA PHE A 18 7.44 33.23 -19.43
C PHE A 18 6.07 32.81 -18.89
N ALA A 19 5.03 33.01 -19.69
CA ALA A 19 3.75 32.33 -19.54
C ALA A 19 3.73 31.16 -20.55
N GLY A 20 3.85 29.93 -20.07
CA GLY A 20 3.63 28.73 -20.87
C GLY A 20 2.13 28.51 -21.04
N THR A 21 1.58 28.92 -22.18
CA THR A 21 0.19 28.63 -22.56
C THR A 21 0.08 27.23 -23.16
N TYR A 22 -0.81 26.43 -22.56
CA TYR A 22 -1.29 25.15 -23.08
C TYR A 22 -2.09 25.41 -24.37
N ILE A 23 -1.72 24.80 -25.50
CA ILE A 23 -2.57 24.67 -26.68
C ILE A 23 -2.72 23.17 -26.96
N PRO A 24 -3.94 22.60 -26.99
CA PRO A 24 -4.16 21.24 -27.43
C PRO A 24 -4.16 21.23 -28.96
N THR A 25 -3.18 20.56 -29.59
CA THR A 25 -3.21 20.35 -31.05
C THR A 25 -3.64 18.94 -31.39
N ALA A 26 -4.61 18.92 -32.30
CA ALA A 26 -5.30 17.80 -32.92
C ALA A 26 -4.38 16.78 -33.59
N TYR A 27 -4.93 15.57 -33.72
CA TYR A 27 -4.44 14.44 -34.51
C TYR A 27 -4.01 14.85 -35.93
N THR A 28 -2.79 14.43 -36.30
CA THR A 28 -2.44 14.09 -37.69
C THR A 28 -1.58 12.83 -37.67
N ALA A 29 -2.09 11.78 -38.28
CA ALA A 29 -1.39 10.53 -38.53
C ALA A 29 -0.17 10.75 -39.45
N PHE A 30 0.96 10.15 -39.09
CA PHE A 30 2.00 9.77 -40.04
C PHE A 30 2.37 8.32 -39.80
N ALA A 31 2.17 7.51 -40.84
CA ALA A 31 2.64 6.15 -40.94
C ALA A 31 4.16 6.16 -41.16
N GLU A 32 4.90 5.31 -40.45
CA GLU A 32 6.19 4.82 -40.92
C GLU A 32 6.56 3.47 -40.26
N ASN A 33 6.34 2.43 -41.06
CA ASN A 33 7.02 1.14 -41.20
C ASN A 33 7.57 0.41 -39.96
N GLU A 34 6.90 -0.70 -39.64
CA GLU A 34 7.42 -1.86 -38.93
C GLU A 34 8.69 -2.42 -39.61
N GLN A 35 9.75 -2.65 -38.83
CA GLN A 35 10.63 -3.78 -39.05
C GLN A 35 10.46 -4.75 -37.88
N LYS A 36 9.82 -5.87 -38.18
CA LYS A 36 9.74 -7.06 -37.34
C LYS A 36 11.12 -7.71 -37.27
N GLU A 37 11.61 -7.97 -36.06
CA GLU A 37 12.56 -9.06 -35.84
C GLU A 37 11.90 -10.09 -34.94
N ASP A 38 11.53 -11.20 -35.58
CA ASP A 38 11.19 -12.47 -34.94
C ASP A 38 12.40 -12.97 -34.14
N LEU A 39 12.19 -13.35 -32.89
CA LEU A 39 13.10 -14.27 -32.20
C LEU A 39 12.32 -15.50 -31.75
N GLN A 40 12.61 -16.57 -32.49
CA GLN A 40 12.10 -17.92 -32.37
C GLN A 40 12.34 -18.52 -30.98
N GLU A 41 11.29 -19.16 -30.47
CA GLU A 41 11.36 -20.20 -29.45
C GLU A 41 12.35 -21.30 -29.86
N ASN A 42 13.25 -21.66 -28.94
CA ASN A 42 13.77 -23.03 -28.90
C ASN A 42 14.13 -23.45 -27.46
N GLN A 43 13.25 -24.30 -26.94
CA GLN A 43 13.53 -25.55 -26.22
C GLN A 43 14.48 -25.57 -25.01
N THR A 44 13.84 -25.78 -23.85
CA THR A 44 14.20 -26.72 -22.77
C THR A 44 15.67 -26.77 -22.32
N LYS A 45 15.98 -26.04 -21.25
CA LYS A 45 17.01 -26.43 -20.28
C LYS A 45 16.53 -26.17 -18.85
N ASN A 46 16.77 -27.20 -18.02
CA ASN A 46 16.44 -27.35 -16.62
C ASN A 46 16.40 -26.05 -15.79
N ILE A 47 15.24 -25.79 -15.18
CA ILE A 47 15.07 -24.78 -14.14
C ILE A 47 15.87 -25.26 -12.91
N ASN A 48 16.95 -24.56 -12.59
CA ASN A 48 17.58 -24.67 -11.28
C ASN A 48 16.59 -24.15 -10.22
N GLN A 49 16.13 -25.05 -9.35
CA GLN A 49 15.17 -24.82 -8.25
C GLN A 49 15.69 -23.96 -7.07
N ASN A 50 16.68 -23.07 -7.24
CA ASN A 50 17.35 -22.42 -6.10
C ASN A 50 17.23 -20.89 -6.01
N SER A 51 16.32 -20.25 -6.76
CA SER A 51 15.92 -18.88 -6.43
C SER A 51 14.60 -18.92 -5.67
N LEU A 52 14.69 -19.04 -4.33
CA LEU A 52 13.57 -18.76 -3.43
C LEU A 52 13.03 -17.36 -3.79
N PRO A 53 11.76 -17.22 -4.19
CA PRO A 53 11.12 -15.92 -4.19
C PRO A 53 11.20 -15.37 -2.75
N ILE A 54 11.40 -14.06 -2.67
CA ILE A 54 11.30 -13.21 -1.48
C ILE A 54 10.33 -13.81 -0.47
N ASP A 55 10.78 -13.95 0.78
CA ASP A 55 10.05 -14.45 1.95
C ASP A 55 8.53 -14.38 1.72
N SER A 56 7.83 -15.52 1.72
CA SER A 56 6.38 -15.65 1.49
C SER A 56 5.50 -14.94 2.55
N TYR A 57 6.13 -14.03 3.30
CA TYR A 57 5.65 -13.19 4.38
C TYR A 57 5.96 -11.72 4.08
N GLY A 58 6.16 -11.32 2.82
CA GLY A 58 6.52 -9.96 2.41
C GLY A 58 5.74 -8.88 3.17
N TRP A 59 6.40 -8.22 4.10
CA TRP A 59 5.76 -7.33 5.07
C TRP A 59 5.32 -6.00 4.47
N PHE A 60 6.02 -5.59 3.41
CA PHE A 60 5.74 -4.38 2.67
C PHE A 60 4.98 -4.72 1.41
N GLU A 61 3.96 -3.91 1.10
CA GLU A 61 3.27 -3.92 -0.18
C GLU A 61 4.32 -3.72 -1.29
N ASN A 62 4.81 -4.83 -1.85
CA ASN A 62 5.63 -4.76 -3.06
C ASN A 62 4.66 -4.35 -4.17
N PRO A 63 4.70 -3.09 -4.61
CA PRO A 63 3.53 -2.47 -5.21
C PRO A 63 3.18 -3.00 -6.59
N TYR A 64 4.14 -3.64 -7.24
CA TYR A 64 4.09 -3.88 -8.67
C TYR A 64 5.00 -5.03 -9.11
N LYS A 65 4.53 -5.80 -10.10
CA LYS A 65 5.24 -6.99 -10.59
C LYS A 65 6.59 -6.62 -11.21
N GLY A 66 7.65 -7.23 -10.68
CA GLY A 66 9.02 -7.02 -11.14
C GLY A 66 9.75 -5.81 -10.52
N VAL A 67 9.20 -5.21 -9.45
CA VAL A 67 9.97 -4.37 -8.53
C VAL A 67 10.34 -5.24 -7.33
N THR A 68 11.61 -5.27 -6.94
CA THR A 68 12.04 -6.00 -5.73
C THR A 68 11.89 -5.13 -4.49
N PHE A 69 11.83 -5.75 -3.31
CA PHE A 69 11.82 -5.01 -2.04
C PHE A 69 13.02 -4.05 -1.92
N SER A 70 14.23 -4.51 -2.24
CA SER A 70 15.44 -3.68 -2.27
C SER A 70 15.31 -2.48 -3.21
N GLN A 71 14.86 -2.67 -4.45
CA GLN A 71 14.66 -1.56 -5.40
C GLN A 71 13.67 -0.52 -4.87
N PHE A 72 12.64 -0.99 -4.19
CA PHE A 72 11.61 -0.13 -3.63
C PHE A 72 12.12 0.69 -2.42
N ILE A 73 12.81 0.04 -1.48
CA ILE A 73 13.40 0.72 -0.31
C ILE A 73 14.56 1.62 -0.72
N ASP A 74 15.30 1.28 -1.77
CA ASP A 74 16.31 2.15 -2.37
C ASP A 74 15.68 3.41 -2.94
N ALA A 75 14.57 3.28 -3.68
CA ALA A 75 13.84 4.44 -4.19
C ALA A 75 13.36 5.35 -3.05
N PHE A 76 12.89 4.78 -1.94
CA PHE A 76 12.54 5.53 -0.72
C PHE A 76 13.74 6.25 -0.11
N ASN A 77 14.83 5.53 0.19
CA ASN A 77 16.01 6.08 0.86
C ASN A 77 16.75 7.15 0.02
N ASN A 78 16.65 7.06 -1.32
CA ASN A 78 17.30 7.97 -2.25
C ASN A 78 16.36 9.06 -2.83
N ASN A 79 15.06 9.04 -2.50
CA ASN A 79 14.03 9.87 -3.15
C ASN A 79 14.09 9.76 -4.70
N GLN A 80 14.18 8.53 -5.22
CA GLN A 80 14.34 8.22 -6.65
C GLN A 80 13.19 7.35 -7.17
N TRP A 81 11.97 7.83 -7.05
CA TRP A 81 10.77 7.10 -7.47
C TRP A 81 10.46 7.18 -8.96
N GLN A 82 10.90 8.25 -9.63
CA GLN A 82 10.62 8.50 -11.06
C GLN A 82 11.03 7.35 -12.00
N PRO A 83 12.21 6.71 -11.84
CA PRO A 83 12.56 5.53 -12.65
C PRO A 83 11.55 4.37 -12.54
N LEU A 84 10.96 4.16 -11.37
CA LEU A 84 9.95 3.11 -11.17
C LEU A 84 8.62 3.46 -11.86
N LEU A 85 8.19 4.74 -11.83
CA LEU A 85 7.03 5.21 -12.60
C LEU A 85 7.20 5.03 -14.11
N VAL A 86 8.40 5.32 -14.62
CA VAL A 86 8.72 5.12 -16.04
C VAL A 86 8.67 3.63 -16.40
N ASN A 87 9.16 2.75 -15.52
CA ASN A 87 9.10 1.30 -15.73
C ASN A 87 7.65 0.78 -15.81
N ILE A 88 6.78 1.21 -14.90
CA ILE A 88 5.35 0.85 -14.88
C ILE A 88 4.69 1.20 -16.22
N LYS A 89 4.91 2.43 -16.69
CA LYS A 89 4.39 2.89 -17.96
C LYS A 89 4.93 2.06 -19.14
N ASN A 90 6.23 1.83 -19.20
CA ASN A 90 6.87 1.09 -20.30
C ASN A 90 6.40 -0.37 -20.41
N LYS A 91 5.85 -0.94 -19.33
CA LYS A 91 5.23 -2.27 -19.33
C LYS A 91 3.76 -2.27 -19.78
N GLY A 92 3.18 -1.11 -20.07
CA GLY A 92 1.77 -0.98 -20.46
C GLY A 92 0.78 -0.92 -19.31
N ASP A 93 1.26 -0.78 -18.06
CA ASP A 93 0.42 -0.81 -16.85
C ASP A 93 0.16 0.59 -16.26
N ALA A 94 0.21 1.63 -17.11
CA ALA A 94 -0.15 2.99 -16.72
C ALA A 94 -1.57 3.02 -16.12
N GLY A 95 -1.77 3.87 -15.11
CA GLY A 95 -3.05 3.97 -14.40
C GLY A 95 -3.16 2.99 -13.24
N SER A 96 -3.63 1.77 -13.47
CA SER A 96 -3.88 0.79 -12.38
C SER A 96 -2.58 0.38 -11.67
N GLY A 97 -1.50 0.18 -12.44
CA GLY A 97 -0.16 -0.08 -11.89
C GLY A 97 0.38 1.11 -11.10
N THR A 98 0.11 2.33 -11.58
CA THR A 98 0.46 3.58 -10.87
C THR A 98 -0.25 3.68 -9.53
N ILE A 99 -1.57 3.45 -9.48
CA ILE A 99 -2.35 3.47 -8.23
C ILE A 99 -1.76 2.52 -7.19
N SER A 100 -1.45 1.28 -7.60
CA SER A 100 -0.90 0.27 -6.70
C SER A 100 0.50 0.66 -6.22
N PHE A 101 1.31 1.26 -7.10
CA PHE A 101 2.61 1.84 -6.75
C PHE A 101 2.52 2.96 -5.71
N LEU A 102 1.58 3.89 -5.86
CA LEU A 102 1.39 4.96 -4.88
C LEU A 102 0.93 4.43 -3.53
N LYS A 103 0.08 3.41 -3.52
CA LYS A 103 -0.36 2.77 -2.27
C LYS A 103 0.83 2.15 -1.53
N GLY A 104 1.63 1.33 -2.21
CA GLY A 104 2.80 0.71 -1.59
C GLY A 104 3.82 1.74 -1.09
N MET A 105 3.97 2.87 -1.77
CA MET A 105 4.82 4.01 -1.35
C MET A 105 4.32 4.63 -0.06
N MET A 106 3.02 4.92 0.02
CA MET A 106 2.41 5.48 1.22
C MET A 106 2.47 4.50 2.40
N THR A 107 2.08 3.25 2.20
CA THR A 107 2.09 2.20 3.24
C THR A 107 3.49 2.01 3.81
N THR A 108 4.51 1.88 2.95
CA THR A 108 5.91 1.69 3.38
C THR A 108 6.46 2.93 4.07
N GLY A 109 6.20 4.12 3.53
CA GLY A 109 6.64 5.38 4.13
C GLY A 109 6.09 5.59 5.54
N LEU A 110 4.80 5.29 5.75
CA LEU A 110 4.13 5.36 7.06
C LEU A 110 4.57 4.24 8.01
N SER A 111 5.02 3.11 7.49
CA SER A 111 5.59 2.04 8.30
C SER A 111 6.99 2.42 8.82
N LEU A 112 7.83 3.06 8.00
CA LEU A 112 9.22 3.40 8.37
C LEU A 112 9.34 4.62 9.32
N LEU A 113 8.24 5.10 9.92
CA LEU A 113 8.24 6.23 10.85
C LEU A 113 8.93 5.90 12.20
N PRO A 114 9.53 6.88 12.91
CA PRO A 114 9.86 8.20 12.38
C PRO A 114 10.92 8.03 11.28
N PRO A 115 10.76 8.67 10.10
CA PRO A 115 11.82 8.65 9.14
C PRO A 115 12.95 9.55 9.65
N PRO A 116 14.18 9.32 9.19
CA PRO A 116 15.33 10.15 9.51
C PRO A 116 15.15 11.62 9.05
N ALA A 117 14.17 11.88 8.17
CA ALA A 117 13.76 13.18 7.67
C ALA A 117 12.23 13.23 7.45
N SER A 118 11.73 14.32 6.85
CA SER A 118 10.33 14.44 6.40
C SER A 118 9.92 13.29 5.48
N LEU A 119 8.81 12.61 5.77
CA LEU A 119 8.27 11.57 4.88
C LEU A 119 7.83 12.18 3.54
N LEU A 120 7.24 13.38 3.58
CA LEU A 120 6.89 14.10 2.36
C LEU A 120 8.13 14.36 1.51
N ALA A 121 9.26 14.72 2.10
CA ALA A 121 10.53 14.92 1.41
C ALA A 121 11.04 13.67 0.70
N SER A 122 10.73 12.48 1.21
CA SER A 122 11.13 11.22 0.58
C SER A 122 10.27 10.84 -0.63
N ILE A 123 9.04 11.37 -0.75
CA ILE A 123 8.08 10.94 -1.78
C ILE A 123 7.55 12.06 -2.69
N TRP A 124 7.83 13.34 -2.38
CA TRP A 124 7.23 14.48 -3.09
C TRP A 124 7.57 14.51 -4.59
N SER A 125 8.71 13.95 -4.99
CA SER A 125 9.18 13.95 -6.39
C SER A 125 8.22 13.27 -7.35
N VAL A 126 7.40 12.35 -6.85
CA VAL A 126 6.35 11.63 -7.60
C VAL A 126 5.18 12.56 -7.96
N PHE A 127 4.90 13.56 -7.12
CA PHE A 127 3.78 14.48 -7.31
C PHE A 127 4.14 15.67 -8.22
N ILE A 128 5.41 15.89 -8.56
CA ILE A 128 5.81 16.99 -9.45
C ILE A 128 5.52 16.61 -10.90
N PRO A 129 4.77 17.44 -11.65
CA PRO A 129 4.60 17.22 -13.09
C PRO A 129 5.94 17.38 -13.82
N THR A 130 6.21 16.50 -14.78
CA THR A 130 7.41 16.59 -15.62
C THR A 130 7.10 17.36 -16.90
N ASN A 131 8.10 18.02 -17.47
CA ASN A 131 7.98 18.70 -18.77
C ASN A 131 8.01 17.70 -19.95
N ASP A 132 8.06 16.39 -19.68
CA ASP A 132 8.12 15.35 -20.70
C ASP A 132 6.75 15.20 -21.37
N ALA A 133 6.68 15.46 -22.67
CA ALA A 133 5.45 15.32 -23.46
C ALA A 133 4.93 13.87 -23.51
N ASN A 134 5.73 12.88 -23.14
CA ASN A 134 5.38 11.47 -23.31
C ASN A 134 4.48 10.88 -22.20
N GLY A 135 4.14 11.59 -21.12
CA GLY A 135 3.22 11.05 -20.11
C GLY A 135 3.84 10.13 -19.06
N THR A 136 5.02 10.50 -18.55
CA THR A 136 5.76 9.71 -17.55
C THR A 136 5.45 10.08 -16.11
N ASP A 137 4.85 11.26 -15.87
CA ASP A 137 4.49 11.70 -14.52
C ASP A 137 3.24 10.98 -13.98
N MET A 138 3.10 10.99 -12.64
CA MET A 138 1.96 10.43 -11.92
C MET A 138 0.62 10.89 -12.49
N TRP A 139 0.47 12.18 -12.77
CA TRP A 139 -0.82 12.80 -13.03
C TRP A 139 -1.39 12.37 -14.36
N ARG A 140 -0.56 12.34 -15.41
CA ARG A 140 -0.96 11.81 -16.71
C ARG A 140 -1.32 10.32 -16.64
N GLN A 141 -0.63 9.56 -15.79
CA GLN A 141 -0.99 8.16 -15.56
C GLN A 141 -2.31 8.02 -14.79
N LEU A 142 -2.61 8.91 -13.83
CA LEU A 142 -3.92 8.98 -13.16
C LEU A 142 -5.05 9.41 -14.10
N GLU A 143 -4.80 10.36 -15.00
CA GLU A 143 -5.74 10.72 -16.07
C GLU A 143 -6.05 9.50 -16.96
N THR A 144 -5.04 8.72 -17.31
CA THR A 144 -5.22 7.45 -18.04
C THR A 144 -6.14 6.49 -17.27
N TYR A 145 -5.91 6.32 -15.95
CA TYR A 145 -6.79 5.49 -15.11
C TYR A 145 -8.25 5.99 -15.13
N ILE A 146 -8.44 7.30 -15.01
CA ILE A 146 -9.76 7.92 -15.05
C ILE A 146 -10.46 7.67 -16.39
N ASP A 147 -9.75 7.89 -17.51
CA ASP A 147 -10.28 7.71 -18.85
C ASP A 147 -10.65 6.24 -19.14
N GLU A 148 -9.82 5.28 -18.69
CA GLU A 148 -10.03 3.85 -18.93
C GLU A 148 -11.05 3.19 -18.00
N LYS A 149 -11.11 3.61 -16.73
CA LYS A 149 -11.84 2.88 -15.67
C LYS A 149 -13.08 3.58 -15.15
N ILE A 150 -13.17 4.89 -15.28
CA ILE A 150 -14.27 5.69 -14.71
C ILE A 150 -15.20 6.24 -15.80
N ASP A 151 -14.69 6.42 -17.02
CA ASP A 151 -15.36 6.94 -18.22
C ASP A 151 -15.94 8.35 -18.02
N SER A 152 -15.18 9.39 -18.42
CA SER A 152 -15.75 10.74 -18.45
C SER A 152 -14.99 11.80 -19.26
N LYS A 153 -15.76 12.79 -19.73
CA LYS A 153 -15.28 14.09 -20.21
C LYS A 153 -15.47 15.13 -19.10
N ILE A 154 -14.42 15.43 -18.34
CA ILE A 154 -14.40 16.64 -17.50
C ILE A 154 -14.46 17.87 -18.43
N ASN A 155 -15.24 18.91 -18.08
CA ASN A 155 -15.28 20.16 -18.83
C ASN A 155 -13.87 20.78 -18.94
N ASP A 156 -13.51 21.28 -20.12
CA ASP A 156 -12.23 21.92 -20.41
C ASP A 156 -11.89 23.06 -19.42
N TYR A 157 -12.90 23.82 -18.96
CA TYR A 157 -12.68 24.90 -17.98
C TYR A 157 -12.26 24.37 -16.60
N HIS A 158 -12.91 23.32 -16.10
CA HIS A 158 -12.49 22.70 -14.83
C HIS A 158 -11.14 22.03 -14.95
N LYS A 159 -10.85 21.37 -16.08
CA LYS A 159 -9.51 20.79 -16.34
C LYS A 159 -8.44 21.88 -16.24
N TYR A 160 -8.68 23.04 -16.85
CA TYR A 160 -7.78 24.19 -16.76
C TYR A 160 -7.59 24.69 -15.32
N LEU A 161 -8.70 24.92 -14.58
CA LEU A 161 -8.62 25.44 -13.21
C LEU A 161 -7.93 24.45 -12.26
N MET A 162 -8.28 23.17 -12.33
CA MET A 162 -7.60 22.11 -11.57
C MET A 162 -6.11 22.08 -11.87
N GLY A 163 -5.73 22.13 -13.16
CA GLY A 163 -4.33 22.14 -13.56
C GLY A 163 -3.57 23.37 -13.06
N ALA A 164 -4.19 24.55 -13.06
CA ALA A 164 -3.59 25.78 -12.57
C ALA A 164 -3.31 25.73 -11.05
N GLU A 165 -4.32 25.35 -10.25
CA GLU A 165 -4.16 25.24 -8.80
C GLU A 165 -3.21 24.10 -8.41
N PHE A 166 -3.27 22.98 -9.12
CA PHE A 166 -2.35 21.87 -8.96
C PHE A 166 -0.88 22.31 -9.14
N ASN A 167 -0.58 23.01 -10.24
CA ASN A 167 0.76 23.53 -10.51
C ASN A 167 1.22 24.53 -9.43
N GLY A 168 0.29 25.36 -8.94
CA GLY A 168 0.54 26.26 -7.81
C GLY A 168 0.93 25.51 -6.53
N ALA A 169 0.19 24.46 -6.19
CA ALA A 169 0.46 23.60 -5.04
C ALA A 169 1.81 22.90 -5.15
N MET A 170 2.12 22.28 -6.29
CA MET A 170 3.39 21.57 -6.47
C MET A 170 4.59 22.52 -6.47
N SER A 171 4.43 23.73 -6.99
CA SER A 171 5.46 24.77 -6.91
C SER A 171 5.75 25.18 -5.47
N ALA A 172 4.73 25.29 -4.63
CA ALA A 172 4.89 25.61 -3.21
C ALA A 172 5.53 24.46 -2.42
N ILE A 173 5.18 23.20 -2.71
CA ILE A 173 5.86 22.03 -2.11
C ILE A 173 7.33 21.99 -2.52
N LYS A 174 7.63 22.24 -3.81
CA LYS A 174 9.01 22.29 -4.30
C LYS A 174 9.85 23.32 -3.57
N GLU A 175 9.27 24.49 -3.32
CA GLU A 175 9.95 25.55 -2.58
C GLU A 175 10.17 25.18 -1.10
N TYR A 176 9.15 24.62 -0.44
CA TYR A 176 9.29 24.07 0.91
C TYR A 176 10.44 23.06 1.00
N GLN A 177 10.51 22.10 0.08
CA GLN A 177 11.57 21.09 0.04
C GLN A 177 12.95 21.68 -0.19
N ARG A 178 13.05 22.66 -1.09
CA ARG A 178 14.31 23.39 -1.33
C ARG A 178 14.80 24.11 -0.07
N VAL A 179 13.91 24.83 0.62
CA VAL A 179 14.26 25.59 1.83
C VAL A 179 14.59 24.65 3.00
N LEU A 180 13.84 23.56 3.17
CA LEU A 180 14.13 22.53 4.18
C LEU A 180 15.52 21.90 3.96
N GLN A 181 15.89 21.62 2.71
CA GLN A 181 17.21 21.10 2.38
C GLN A 181 18.32 22.09 2.77
N ILE A 182 18.17 23.37 2.45
CA ILE A 182 19.15 24.41 2.81
C ILE A 182 19.28 24.54 4.33
N TYR A 183 18.15 24.54 5.05
CA TYR A 183 18.13 24.57 6.51
C TYR A 183 18.91 23.38 7.10
N ASN A 184 18.66 22.16 6.62
CA ASN A 184 19.35 20.95 7.07
C ASN A 184 20.84 20.95 6.72
N ASP A 185 21.22 21.41 5.52
CA ASP A 185 22.62 21.53 5.11
C ASP A 185 23.37 22.57 5.95
N SER A 186 22.70 23.67 6.30
CA SER A 186 23.29 24.72 7.12
C SER A 186 23.64 24.26 8.54
N LYS A 187 22.83 23.38 9.14
CA LYS A 187 23.12 22.76 10.46
C LYS A 187 24.41 21.96 10.46
N ASN A 188 24.72 21.33 9.33
CA ASN A 188 25.88 20.46 9.17
C ASN A 188 27.14 21.24 8.73
N SER A 189 27.03 22.55 8.55
CA SER A 189 28.13 23.41 8.10
C SER A 189 28.80 24.16 9.27
N LEU A 190 30.12 24.36 9.19
CA LEU A 190 30.90 25.16 10.15
C LEU A 190 30.51 26.66 10.16
N LYS A 191 29.69 27.12 9.19
CA LYS A 191 29.14 28.47 9.10
C LYS A 191 27.67 28.37 8.74
N ARG A 192 26.77 28.49 9.73
CA ARG A 192 25.32 28.56 9.46
C ARG A 192 25.04 29.66 8.44
N VAL A 193 24.42 29.28 7.32
CA VAL A 193 24.02 30.19 6.24
C VAL A 193 22.59 30.72 6.46
N GLU A 194 21.72 29.94 7.11
CA GLU A 194 20.36 30.34 7.47
C GLU A 194 20.10 30.07 8.95
N GLU A 195 20.12 31.15 9.74
CA GLU A 195 19.26 31.28 10.92
C GLU A 195 18.28 32.43 10.67
N PRO A 196 17.04 32.36 11.17
CA PRO A 196 16.37 31.27 11.92
C PRO A 196 15.57 30.31 10.99
N GLY A 197 14.91 29.27 11.54
CA GLY A 197 14.02 28.34 10.81
C GLY A 197 12.75 28.96 10.21
N THR A 198 12.56 30.27 10.36
CA THR A 198 11.44 31.05 9.83
C THR A 198 11.18 30.84 8.33
N PRO A 199 12.18 30.80 7.42
CA PRO A 199 11.94 30.55 6.00
C PRO A 199 11.27 29.19 5.74
N VAL A 200 11.61 28.16 6.53
CA VAL A 200 10.97 26.84 6.44
C VAL A 200 9.49 26.95 6.84
N ILE A 201 9.20 27.65 7.93
CA ILE A 201 7.84 27.89 8.43
C ILE A 201 7.00 28.69 7.40
N GLU A 202 7.58 29.68 6.74
CA GLU A 202 6.88 30.46 5.72
C GLU A 202 6.58 29.62 4.47
N ALA A 203 7.55 28.84 4.00
CA ALA A 203 7.39 27.97 2.84
C ALA A 203 6.37 26.85 3.09
N VAL A 204 6.42 26.19 4.25
CA VAL A 204 5.46 25.14 4.60
C VAL A 204 4.02 25.69 4.73
N ARG A 205 3.85 26.91 5.26
CA ARG A 205 2.55 27.60 5.31
C ARG A 205 2.03 27.99 3.93
N ALA A 206 2.92 28.37 3.01
CA ALA A 206 2.54 28.63 1.63
C ALA A 206 2.06 27.35 0.93
N ALA A 207 2.75 26.23 1.15
CA ALA A 207 2.35 24.92 0.65
C ALA A 207 0.99 24.47 1.23
N ASP A 208 0.77 24.66 2.55
CA ASP A 208 -0.51 24.38 3.22
C ASP A 208 -1.68 25.13 2.57
N ARG A 209 -1.54 26.44 2.36
CA ARG A 209 -2.58 27.25 1.69
C ARG A 209 -2.86 26.77 0.27
N LYS A 210 -1.82 26.52 -0.51
CA LYS A 210 -1.97 26.12 -1.92
C LYS A 210 -2.57 24.72 -2.08
N LEU A 211 -2.24 23.79 -1.21
CA LEU A 211 -2.88 22.46 -1.19
C LEU A 211 -4.36 22.56 -0.81
N LYS A 212 -4.73 23.42 0.16
CA LYS A 212 -6.14 23.67 0.51
C LYS A 212 -6.91 24.27 -0.66
N GLU A 213 -6.34 25.24 -1.38
CA GLU A 213 -6.93 25.85 -2.57
C GLU A 213 -7.17 24.79 -3.66
N PHE A 214 -6.16 23.95 -3.95
CA PHE A 214 -6.30 22.87 -4.93
C PHE A 214 -7.36 21.84 -4.53
N ILE A 215 -7.36 21.39 -3.28
CA ILE A 215 -8.36 20.44 -2.76
C ILE A 215 -9.76 21.05 -2.84
N ALA A 216 -9.93 22.33 -2.50
CA ALA A 216 -11.22 23.01 -2.58
C ALA A 216 -11.76 23.05 -4.02
N VAL A 217 -10.92 23.24 -5.04
CA VAL A 217 -11.33 23.14 -6.44
C VAL A 217 -11.83 21.74 -6.79
N ILE A 218 -11.13 20.69 -6.37
CA ILE A 218 -11.56 19.30 -6.61
C ILE A 218 -12.91 19.01 -5.93
N GLN A 219 -13.13 19.57 -4.74
CA GLN A 219 -14.36 19.34 -3.98
C GLN A 219 -15.57 20.13 -4.52
N THR A 220 -15.34 21.16 -5.34
CA THR A 220 -16.36 22.12 -5.79
C THR A 220 -16.72 21.92 -7.26
N PRO A 221 -17.77 21.14 -7.58
CA PRO A 221 -18.27 21.04 -8.95
C PRO A 221 -18.91 22.36 -9.42
N GLU A 222 -18.87 22.68 -10.73
CA GLU A 222 -19.60 23.83 -11.35
C GLU A 222 -21.10 23.83 -10.98
N LYS A 223 -21.69 22.64 -10.81
CA LYS A 223 -23.08 22.47 -10.40
C LYS A 223 -23.11 21.64 -9.12
N SER A 224 -23.79 22.13 -8.10
CA SER A 224 -23.88 21.49 -6.77
C SER A 224 -24.45 20.06 -6.78
N ASN A 225 -25.08 19.63 -7.87
CA ASN A 225 -25.64 18.30 -8.07
C ASN A 225 -24.80 17.40 -9.01
N ASP A 226 -23.63 17.84 -9.47
CA ASP A 226 -22.75 17.05 -10.34
C ASP A 226 -21.92 16.04 -9.53
N SER A 227 -22.58 14.95 -9.14
CA SER A 227 -21.92 13.81 -8.48
C SER A 227 -20.92 13.09 -9.40
N VAL A 228 -21.04 13.27 -10.72
CA VAL A 228 -20.18 12.60 -11.70
C VAL A 228 -18.77 13.19 -11.60
N TYR A 229 -18.64 14.52 -11.65
CA TYR A 229 -17.34 15.20 -11.47
C TYR A 229 -16.60 14.76 -10.20
N GLN A 230 -17.31 14.68 -9.07
CA GLN A 230 -16.71 14.29 -7.79
C GLN A 230 -16.23 12.83 -7.79
N GLN A 231 -16.96 11.91 -8.45
CA GLN A 231 -16.56 10.50 -8.58
C GLN A 231 -15.30 10.34 -9.43
N ILE A 232 -15.22 11.08 -10.54
CA ILE A 232 -14.10 11.06 -11.49
C ILE A 232 -12.81 11.61 -10.86
N THR A 233 -12.93 12.66 -10.06
CA THR A 233 -11.78 13.34 -9.45
C THR A 233 -11.38 12.76 -8.09
N ALA A 234 -12.10 11.77 -7.57
CA ALA A 234 -11.81 11.16 -6.27
C ALA A 234 -10.39 10.56 -6.15
N PRO A 235 -9.81 9.89 -7.18
CA PRO A 235 -8.43 9.44 -7.12
C PRO A 235 -7.42 10.60 -6.99
N ILE A 236 -7.66 11.72 -7.69
CA ILE A 236 -6.83 12.94 -7.60
C ILE A 236 -6.95 13.55 -6.19
N PHE A 237 -8.19 13.63 -5.67
CA PHE A 237 -8.47 14.13 -4.33
C PHE A 237 -7.65 13.41 -3.25
N VAL A 238 -7.63 12.07 -3.23
CA VAL A 238 -6.92 11.33 -2.17
C VAL A 238 -5.41 11.51 -2.25
N GLN A 239 -4.83 11.68 -3.44
CA GLN A 239 -3.42 11.98 -3.58
C GLN A 239 -3.08 13.37 -3.05
N ALA A 240 -3.93 14.37 -3.33
CA ALA A 240 -3.79 15.72 -2.78
C ALA A 240 -3.95 15.74 -1.26
N ALA A 241 -4.95 15.02 -0.73
CA ALA A 241 -5.19 14.86 0.70
C ALA A 241 -4.00 14.19 1.40
N ASN A 242 -3.44 13.13 0.83
CA ASN A 242 -2.23 12.47 1.34
C ASN A 242 -1.05 13.44 1.44
N ALA A 243 -0.76 14.20 0.37
CA ALA A 243 0.31 15.19 0.38
C ALA A 243 0.11 16.25 1.47
N HIS A 244 -1.13 16.72 1.65
CA HIS A 244 -1.46 17.71 2.66
C HIS A 244 -1.36 17.16 4.09
N LEU A 245 -1.86 15.96 4.35
CA LEU A 245 -1.74 15.31 5.67
C LEU A 245 -0.28 15.02 6.04
N LEU A 246 0.57 14.71 5.07
CA LEU A 246 2.01 14.55 5.30
C LEU A 246 2.73 15.88 5.54
N LEU A 247 2.32 16.95 4.85
CA LEU A 247 2.83 18.31 5.13
C LEU A 247 2.50 18.74 6.56
N GLN A 248 1.28 18.46 7.01
CA GLN A 248 0.83 18.72 8.38
C GLN A 248 1.63 17.89 9.40
N ARG A 249 1.89 16.62 9.09
CA ARG A 249 2.74 15.77 9.91
C ARG A 249 4.14 16.38 10.10
N ASP A 250 4.76 16.90 9.04
CA ASP A 250 6.07 17.56 9.15
C ASP A 250 6.03 18.76 10.10
N MET A 251 5.00 19.59 10.01
CA MET A 251 4.81 20.73 10.91
C MET A 251 4.66 20.30 12.37
N ILE A 252 4.01 19.16 12.64
CA ILE A 252 3.86 18.62 13.99
C ILE A 252 5.18 18.03 14.51
N LEU A 253 5.94 17.33 13.67
CA LEU A 253 7.19 16.68 14.08
C LEU A 253 8.35 17.66 14.28
N TYR A 254 8.45 18.67 13.42
CA TYR A 254 9.63 19.54 13.35
C TYR A 254 9.32 21.01 13.66
N GLY A 255 8.05 21.37 13.86
CA GLY A 255 7.65 22.77 14.11
C GLY A 255 8.37 23.40 15.30
N GLU A 256 8.51 22.69 16.42
CA GLU A 256 9.25 23.19 17.60
C GLU A 256 10.73 23.45 17.26
N GLU A 257 11.36 22.56 16.50
CA GLU A 257 12.76 22.69 16.06
C GLU A 257 12.96 23.90 15.13
N TRP A 258 11.97 24.19 14.28
CA TRP A 258 12.00 25.36 13.40
C TRP A 258 11.71 26.68 14.12
N GLY A 259 11.32 26.64 15.40
CA GLY A 259 10.99 27.81 16.22
C GLY A 259 9.52 28.24 16.12
N MET A 260 8.61 27.32 15.81
CA MET A 260 7.17 27.58 15.79
C MET A 260 6.63 27.83 17.21
N ASP A 261 5.73 28.80 17.34
CA ASP A 261 5.06 29.11 18.60
C ASP A 261 4.19 27.92 19.08
N LYS A 262 4.08 27.74 20.40
CA LYS A 262 3.39 26.59 21.01
C LYS A 262 1.89 26.54 20.69
N ASP A 263 1.22 27.68 20.67
CA ASP A 263 -0.22 27.73 20.35
C ASP A 263 -0.44 27.43 18.87
N GLN A 264 0.45 27.92 18.01
CA GLN A 264 0.45 27.57 16.58
C GLN A 264 0.68 26.08 16.36
N TRP A 265 1.65 25.50 17.05
CA TRP A 265 1.98 24.07 16.98
C TRP A 265 0.82 23.19 17.47
N GLN A 266 0.18 23.56 18.58
CA GLN A 266 -1.03 22.89 19.06
C GLN A 266 -2.18 23.00 18.03
N GLY A 267 -2.34 24.17 17.40
CA GLY A 267 -3.31 24.37 16.33
C GLY A 267 -3.12 23.39 15.16
N TYR A 268 -1.88 23.06 14.77
CA TYR A 268 -1.62 22.07 13.73
C TYR A 268 -1.96 20.63 14.15
N LYS A 269 -1.71 20.27 15.42
CA LYS A 269 -2.10 18.95 15.96
C LYS A 269 -3.62 18.75 15.94
N ASP A 270 -4.37 19.77 16.36
CA ASP A 270 -5.82 19.73 16.35
C ASP A 270 -6.36 19.74 14.91
N ASN A 271 -5.73 20.53 14.03
CA ASN A 271 -6.06 20.59 12.61
C ASN A 271 -5.80 19.25 11.90
N GLN A 272 -4.75 18.50 12.24
CA GLN A 272 -4.49 17.18 11.64
C GLN A 272 -5.64 16.21 11.88
N LYS A 273 -6.15 16.13 13.12
CA LYS A 273 -7.29 15.28 13.48
C LYS A 273 -8.54 15.67 12.69
N LYS A 274 -8.80 16.98 12.62
CA LYS A 274 -9.91 17.54 11.85
C LYS A 274 -9.81 17.23 10.36
N LEU A 275 -8.64 17.42 9.74
CA LEU A 275 -8.43 17.17 8.31
C LEU A 275 -8.59 15.69 7.96
N ILE A 276 -8.07 14.77 8.79
CA ILE A 276 -8.29 13.33 8.62
C ILE A 276 -9.80 13.04 8.56
N GLN A 277 -10.57 13.56 9.52
CA GLN A 277 -12.01 13.38 9.53
C GLN A 277 -12.70 14.01 8.31
N GLU A 278 -12.38 15.26 7.96
CA GLU A 278 -12.98 15.96 6.83
C GLU A 278 -12.72 15.25 5.50
N TYR A 279 -11.49 14.80 5.27
CA TYR A 279 -11.11 14.12 4.03
C TYR A 279 -11.71 12.73 3.93
N THR A 280 -11.73 11.97 5.03
CA THR A 280 -12.44 10.70 5.08
C THR A 280 -13.94 10.88 4.83
N ASN A 281 -14.58 11.87 5.46
CA ASN A 281 -16.01 12.14 5.28
C ASN A 281 -16.35 12.54 3.84
N TYR A 282 -15.51 13.37 3.20
CA TYR A 282 -15.71 13.73 1.80
C TYR A 282 -15.61 12.51 0.88
N ALA A 283 -14.55 11.70 1.01
CA ALA A 283 -14.38 10.50 0.20
C ALA A 283 -15.57 9.53 0.37
N MET A 284 -16.05 9.36 1.60
CA MET A 284 -17.21 8.52 1.88
C MET A 284 -18.52 9.07 1.31
N LYS A 285 -18.72 10.39 1.35
CA LYS A 285 -19.87 11.02 0.70
C LYS A 285 -19.85 10.73 -0.80
N VAL A 286 -18.71 10.95 -1.47
CA VAL A 286 -18.57 10.72 -2.91
C VAL A 286 -18.77 9.24 -3.25
N TYR A 287 -18.23 8.34 -2.44
CA TYR A 287 -18.46 6.90 -2.56
C TYR A 287 -19.95 6.55 -2.51
N ASN A 288 -20.66 7.04 -1.48
CA ASN A 288 -22.07 6.73 -1.28
C ASN A 288 -22.95 7.32 -2.39
N ASP A 289 -22.69 8.56 -2.80
CA ASP A 289 -23.42 9.22 -3.90
C ASP A 289 -23.23 8.46 -5.22
N GLY A 290 -22.00 8.01 -5.51
CA GLY A 290 -21.72 7.20 -6.70
C GLY A 290 -22.31 5.79 -6.63
N LEU A 291 -22.28 5.16 -5.46
CA LEU A 291 -22.90 3.84 -5.27
C LEU A 291 -24.42 3.91 -5.50
N GLU A 292 -25.09 4.91 -4.93
CA GLU A 292 -26.54 5.12 -5.14
C GLU A 292 -26.87 5.43 -6.60
N LYS A 293 -26.02 6.19 -7.29
CA LYS A 293 -26.16 6.40 -8.74
C LYS A 293 -26.06 5.08 -9.51
N ARG A 294 -25.04 4.27 -9.22
CA ARG A 294 -24.82 2.97 -9.89
C ARG A 294 -25.93 1.97 -9.63
N LYS A 295 -26.53 1.96 -8.43
CA LYS A 295 -27.73 1.18 -8.14
C LYS A 295 -28.91 1.61 -9.02
N LYS A 296 -29.15 2.91 -9.18
CA LYS A 296 -30.23 3.43 -10.06
C LYS A 296 -29.99 3.06 -11.52
N GLU A 297 -28.77 3.23 -12.02
CA GLU A 297 -28.37 2.81 -13.38
C GLU A 297 -28.56 1.30 -13.57
N ALA A 298 -28.26 0.48 -12.55
CA ALA A 298 -28.47 -0.95 -12.61
C ALA A 298 -29.96 -1.30 -12.78
N GLU A 299 -30.89 -0.55 -12.18
CA GLU A 299 -32.32 -0.79 -12.39
C GLU A 299 -32.77 -0.60 -13.85
N GLU A 300 -32.06 0.22 -14.62
CA GLU A 300 -32.32 0.42 -16.05
C GLU A 300 -31.81 -0.75 -16.91
N ILE A 301 -30.97 -1.64 -16.36
CA ILE A 301 -30.58 -2.91 -16.99
C ILE A 301 -31.78 -3.84 -16.95
N ASN A 302 -32.67 -3.67 -17.93
CA ASN A 302 -33.88 -4.44 -18.11
C ASN A 302 -33.80 -5.23 -19.42
N THR A 303 -32.99 -6.28 -19.41
CA THR A 303 -32.94 -7.24 -20.52
C THR A 303 -33.96 -8.34 -20.27
N GLN A 304 -34.56 -8.90 -21.35
CA GLN A 304 -35.34 -10.14 -21.26
C GLN A 304 -34.45 -11.37 -20.96
N GLN A 305 -33.16 -11.16 -20.69
CA GLN A 305 -32.18 -12.21 -20.52
C GLN A 305 -32.14 -12.70 -19.06
N PRO A 306 -31.89 -14.01 -18.86
CA PRO A 306 -31.79 -14.64 -17.54
C PRO A 306 -30.73 -14.03 -16.60
N ASN A 307 -29.73 -13.35 -17.15
CA ASN A 307 -28.56 -12.83 -16.44
C ASN A 307 -28.76 -11.40 -15.92
N ARG A 308 -29.93 -10.78 -16.12
CA ARG A 308 -30.16 -9.35 -15.78
C ARG A 308 -29.69 -9.00 -14.36
N ASN A 309 -30.00 -9.82 -13.35
CA ASN A 309 -29.62 -9.54 -11.96
C ASN A 309 -28.12 -9.73 -11.70
N THR A 310 -27.48 -10.63 -12.44
CA THR A 310 -26.02 -10.81 -12.40
C THR A 310 -25.32 -9.61 -13.06
N ASP A 311 -25.82 -9.15 -14.20
CA ASP A 311 -25.31 -7.95 -14.89
C ASP A 311 -25.49 -6.70 -14.02
N ARG A 312 -26.64 -6.56 -13.34
CA ARG A 312 -26.91 -5.51 -12.34
C ARG A 312 -25.91 -5.52 -11.20
N TRP A 313 -25.67 -6.69 -10.62
CA TRP A 313 -24.69 -6.83 -9.54
C TRP A 313 -23.28 -6.49 -10.03
N ASN A 314 -22.88 -6.99 -11.21
CA ASN A 314 -21.58 -6.69 -11.81
C ASN A 314 -21.39 -5.18 -12.01
N HIS A 315 -22.39 -4.48 -12.55
CA HIS A 315 -22.35 -3.02 -12.74
C HIS A 315 -22.10 -2.25 -11.43
N ILE A 316 -22.76 -2.67 -10.35
CA ILE A 316 -22.58 -2.07 -9.02
C ILE A 316 -21.20 -2.43 -8.46
N ASN A 317 -20.81 -3.70 -8.52
CA ASN A 317 -19.55 -4.20 -7.96
C ASN A 317 -18.33 -3.60 -8.67
N ASP A 318 -18.41 -3.33 -9.97
CA ASP A 318 -17.32 -2.70 -10.71
C ASP A 318 -17.00 -1.32 -10.12
N TYR A 319 -18.01 -0.49 -9.83
CA TYR A 319 -17.80 0.78 -9.13
C TYR A 319 -17.20 0.58 -7.73
N VAL A 320 -17.74 -0.36 -6.94
CA VAL A 320 -17.23 -0.64 -5.60
C VAL A 320 -15.75 -1.03 -5.66
N ARG A 321 -15.36 -1.91 -6.57
CA ARG A 321 -13.99 -2.38 -6.72
C ARG A 321 -13.04 -1.26 -7.14
N GLU A 322 -13.36 -0.53 -8.20
CA GLU A 322 -12.46 0.51 -8.72
C GLU A 322 -12.30 1.66 -7.73
N TYR A 323 -13.39 2.08 -7.07
CA TYR A 323 -13.33 3.13 -6.05
C TYR A 323 -12.57 2.65 -4.80
N THR A 324 -12.68 1.37 -4.44
CA THR A 324 -11.91 0.79 -3.34
C THR A 324 -10.41 0.88 -3.60
N LEU A 325 -9.96 0.39 -4.78
CA LEU A 325 -8.55 0.35 -5.15
C LEU A 325 -7.93 1.74 -5.32
N SER A 326 -8.68 2.70 -5.88
CA SER A 326 -8.15 4.03 -6.22
C SER A 326 -8.37 5.09 -5.14
N VAL A 327 -9.26 4.85 -4.17
CA VAL A 327 -9.65 5.85 -3.16
C VAL A 327 -9.63 5.26 -1.75
N LEU A 328 -10.47 4.26 -1.45
CA LEU A 328 -10.69 3.83 -0.06
C LEU A 328 -9.45 3.17 0.56
N ASP A 329 -8.67 2.44 -0.23
CA ASP A 329 -7.40 1.86 0.19
C ASP A 329 -6.39 2.95 0.64
N PHE A 330 -6.49 4.19 0.15
CA PHE A 330 -5.68 5.32 0.61
C PHE A 330 -6.31 6.03 1.81
N VAL A 331 -7.63 6.16 1.84
CA VAL A 331 -8.36 6.79 2.96
C VAL A 331 -8.08 6.04 4.27
N ASP A 332 -7.95 4.71 4.22
CA ASP A 332 -7.61 3.89 5.39
C ASP A 332 -6.19 4.17 5.94
N LEU A 333 -5.31 4.79 5.13
CA LEU A 333 -3.97 5.23 5.56
C LEU A 333 -3.99 6.60 6.26
N PHE A 334 -5.04 7.42 6.08
CA PHE A 334 -5.08 8.79 6.63
C PHE A 334 -4.82 8.84 8.15
N PRO A 335 -5.39 7.96 9.00
CA PRO A 335 -5.10 7.97 10.42
C PRO A 335 -3.62 7.79 10.77
N ALA A 336 -2.89 6.97 10.01
CA ALA A 336 -1.47 6.71 10.24
C ALA A 336 -0.58 7.94 9.99
N THR A 337 -1.10 8.97 9.31
CA THR A 337 -0.37 10.23 9.13
C THR A 337 -0.27 11.04 10.43
N ASN A 338 -1.12 10.80 11.44
CA ASN A 338 -1.07 11.52 12.71
C ASN A 338 0.10 11.05 13.60
N PRO A 339 1.13 11.88 13.84
CA PRO A 339 2.31 11.48 14.62
C PRO A 339 2.03 11.32 16.12
N GLU A 340 0.95 11.90 16.66
CA GLU A 340 0.59 11.73 18.07
C GLU A 340 0.08 10.30 18.36
N THR A 341 -0.55 9.66 17.37
CA THR A 341 -1.10 8.30 17.48
C THR A 341 -0.13 7.24 16.94
N TYR A 342 0.61 7.58 15.88
CA TYR A 342 1.52 6.67 15.16
C TYR A 342 2.93 7.27 15.07
N SER A 343 3.61 7.31 16.21
CA SER A 343 4.98 7.83 16.32
C SER A 343 6.06 6.80 15.95
N LYS A 344 5.82 5.49 16.19
CA LYS A 344 6.77 4.39 15.93
C LYS A 344 6.62 3.74 14.54
N GLY A 345 5.76 4.31 13.69
CA GLY A 345 5.35 3.66 12.45
C GLY A 345 4.42 2.47 12.69
N VAL A 346 3.69 2.11 11.64
CA VAL A 346 2.67 1.06 11.71
C VAL A 346 2.78 0.14 10.52
N MET A 347 2.98 -1.13 10.80
CA MET A 347 2.83 -2.21 9.84
C MET A 347 1.35 -2.53 9.70
N GLN A 348 0.72 -1.94 8.69
CA GLN A 348 -0.69 -2.17 8.40
C GLN A 348 -0.88 -3.42 7.56
N GLU A 349 -1.80 -4.28 8.00
CA GLU A 349 -2.40 -5.29 7.16
C GLU A 349 -3.85 -4.92 6.87
N ASN A 350 -4.31 -5.24 5.65
CA ASN A 350 -5.69 -5.06 5.25
C ASN A 350 -6.28 -6.39 4.78
N SER A 351 -7.46 -6.73 5.31
CA SER A 351 -8.16 -7.99 5.01
C SER A 351 -9.34 -7.81 4.05
N ARG A 352 -9.55 -6.61 3.50
CA ARG A 352 -10.63 -6.35 2.54
C ARG A 352 -10.49 -7.21 1.30
N GLN A 353 -11.66 -7.64 0.82
CA GLN A 353 -11.78 -8.45 -0.37
C GLN A 353 -12.50 -7.68 -1.46
N ILE A 354 -11.89 -7.62 -2.64
CA ILE A 354 -12.56 -7.15 -3.85
C ILE A 354 -13.04 -8.35 -4.66
N TYR A 355 -14.13 -8.20 -5.40
CA TYR A 355 -14.67 -9.27 -6.24
C TYR A 355 -14.55 -8.93 -7.72
N SER A 356 -14.22 -9.94 -8.52
CA SER A 356 -14.37 -9.88 -9.97
C SER A 356 -15.84 -9.70 -10.36
N SER A 357 -16.09 -9.38 -11.63
CA SER A 357 -17.42 -9.60 -12.19
C SER A 357 -17.75 -11.10 -12.16
N ILE A 358 -19.01 -11.44 -11.87
CA ILE A 358 -19.55 -12.80 -11.92
C ILE A 358 -19.55 -13.26 -13.38
N LYS A 359 -19.12 -14.51 -13.58
CA LYS A 359 -19.15 -15.21 -14.87
C LYS A 359 -20.24 -16.27 -14.86
N GLY A 360 -21.04 -16.33 -15.91
CA GLY A 360 -22.30 -17.08 -15.94
C GLY A 360 -23.49 -16.25 -15.45
N ALA A 361 -24.58 -16.91 -15.09
CA ALA A 361 -25.80 -16.25 -14.60
C ALA A 361 -26.25 -16.92 -13.30
N VAL A 362 -26.43 -16.14 -12.23
CA VAL A 362 -26.93 -16.68 -10.95
C VAL A 362 -28.44 -16.92 -11.05
N ILE A 363 -28.84 -18.19 -11.09
CA ILE A 363 -30.24 -18.61 -11.26
C ILE A 363 -30.78 -19.20 -9.94
N PRO A 364 -32.05 -18.96 -9.54
CA PRO A 364 -32.67 -19.62 -8.39
C PRO A 364 -32.80 -21.13 -8.59
N GLN A 365 -32.65 -21.91 -7.52
CA GLN A 365 -32.93 -23.34 -7.58
C GLN A 365 -34.43 -23.61 -7.75
N GLY A 366 -34.81 -24.30 -8.83
CA GLY A 366 -36.17 -24.83 -9.04
C GLY A 366 -37.23 -23.86 -9.58
N GLY A 367 -36.87 -22.68 -10.10
CA GLY A 367 -37.85 -21.66 -10.53
C GLY A 367 -37.80 -21.25 -12.01
N THR A 368 -38.97 -20.94 -12.57
CA THR A 368 -39.20 -20.17 -13.83
C THR A 368 -39.59 -18.70 -13.56
N GLY A 369 -39.30 -18.15 -12.37
CA GLY A 369 -39.69 -16.80 -11.91
C GLY A 369 -38.54 -15.77 -11.79
N GLU A 370 -38.84 -14.55 -11.30
CA GLU A 370 -37.86 -13.46 -11.13
C GLU A 370 -36.65 -13.91 -10.28
N GLY A 371 -35.46 -13.83 -10.88
CA GLY A 371 -34.24 -14.47 -10.39
C GLY A 371 -33.74 -14.01 -9.01
N THR A 372 -32.67 -14.64 -8.52
CA THR A 372 -31.90 -14.16 -7.36
C THR A 372 -31.59 -12.68 -7.61
N THR A 373 -32.14 -11.78 -6.81
CA THR A 373 -31.95 -10.34 -7.01
C THR A 373 -30.50 -9.96 -6.76
N TRP A 374 -30.05 -8.82 -7.28
CA TRP A 374 -28.68 -8.38 -7.07
C TRP A 374 -28.39 -8.14 -5.58
N GLU A 375 -29.38 -7.74 -4.77
CA GLU A 375 -29.28 -7.59 -3.32
C GLU A 375 -29.07 -8.93 -2.62
N ASN A 376 -29.70 -10.00 -3.11
CA ASN A 376 -29.50 -11.33 -2.55
C ASN A 376 -28.11 -11.87 -2.92
N ILE A 377 -27.62 -11.61 -4.14
CA ILE A 377 -26.22 -11.89 -4.51
C ILE A 377 -25.28 -11.13 -3.57
N GLN A 378 -25.53 -9.83 -3.35
CA GLN A 378 -24.74 -9.00 -2.45
C GLN A 378 -24.71 -9.57 -1.03
N LYS A 379 -25.86 -9.94 -0.45
CA LYS A 379 -25.95 -10.56 0.88
C LYS A 379 -25.13 -11.86 0.98
N ILE A 380 -25.17 -12.70 -0.05
CA ILE A 380 -24.37 -13.93 -0.09
C ILE A 380 -22.88 -13.60 0.03
N LEU A 381 -22.39 -12.61 -0.72
CA LEU A 381 -20.98 -12.24 -0.76
C LEU A 381 -20.53 -11.45 0.48
N ASP A 382 -21.38 -10.57 1.01
CA ASP A 382 -21.13 -9.82 2.25
C ASP A 382 -21.00 -10.75 3.46
N SER A 383 -21.78 -11.85 3.48
CA SER A 383 -21.70 -12.86 4.55
C SER A 383 -20.44 -13.73 4.51
N GLN A 384 -19.66 -13.71 3.42
CA GLN A 384 -18.47 -14.56 3.33
C GLN A 384 -17.37 -14.05 4.27
N GLU A 385 -16.91 -14.88 5.20
CA GLU A 385 -15.72 -14.56 5.98
C GLU A 385 -14.44 -14.74 5.17
N TYR A 386 -13.35 -14.10 5.58
CA TYR A 386 -12.02 -14.49 5.09
C TYR A 386 -11.78 -15.95 5.49
N LYS A 387 -11.58 -16.83 4.50
CA LYS A 387 -11.48 -18.29 4.71
C LYS A 387 -10.05 -18.75 4.96
N GLY A 388 -9.08 -17.84 4.92
CA GLY A 388 -7.66 -18.13 4.96
C GLY A 388 -7.04 -18.16 3.57
N ASP A 389 -5.80 -18.65 3.49
CA ASP A 389 -5.09 -18.78 2.21
C ASP A 389 -5.70 -19.90 1.37
N LEU A 390 -6.05 -19.60 0.12
CA LEU A 390 -6.48 -20.61 -0.84
C LEU A 390 -5.30 -21.54 -1.13
N HIS A 391 -5.43 -22.83 -0.84
CA HIS A 391 -4.35 -23.80 -1.02
C HIS A 391 -4.55 -24.71 -2.23
N LYS A 392 -5.78 -25.12 -2.49
CA LYS A 392 -6.10 -26.07 -3.56
C LYS A 392 -7.49 -25.80 -4.14
N LEU A 393 -7.65 -26.11 -5.41
CA LEU A 393 -8.93 -26.15 -6.11
C LEU A 393 -9.10 -27.52 -6.76
N ASP A 394 -10.16 -28.23 -6.38
CA ASP A 394 -10.62 -29.40 -7.10
C ASP A 394 -11.73 -28.96 -8.05
N ILE A 395 -11.51 -29.16 -9.35
CA ILE A 395 -12.41 -28.69 -10.41
C ILE A 395 -12.79 -29.87 -11.28
N ARG A 396 -14.08 -30.09 -11.43
CA ARG A 396 -14.63 -31.00 -12.44
C ARG A 396 -14.98 -30.21 -13.69
N SER A 397 -14.44 -30.64 -14.82
CA SER A 397 -14.70 -29.98 -16.10
C SER A 397 -14.54 -30.92 -17.29
N PHE A 398 -15.25 -30.63 -18.37
CA PHE A 398 -15.02 -31.17 -19.70
C PHE A 398 -15.08 -30.06 -20.75
N ASP A 399 -16.23 -29.83 -21.37
CA ASP A 399 -16.50 -28.69 -22.24
C ASP A 399 -16.98 -27.46 -21.45
N ARG A 400 -17.41 -27.66 -20.20
CA ARG A 400 -17.81 -26.63 -19.25
C ARG A 400 -17.20 -26.85 -17.87
N ILE A 401 -17.46 -25.91 -16.96
CA ILE A 401 -17.12 -26.06 -15.54
C ILE A 401 -18.29 -26.76 -14.84
N ASP A 402 -18.09 -28.03 -14.49
CA ASP A 402 -19.14 -28.89 -13.92
C ASP A 402 -19.30 -28.66 -12.42
N ALA A 403 -18.19 -28.65 -11.68
CA ALA A 403 -18.21 -28.42 -10.24
C ALA A 403 -16.88 -27.84 -9.75
N ILE A 404 -16.92 -27.07 -8.66
CA ILE A 404 -15.74 -26.52 -7.99
C ILE A 404 -15.82 -26.84 -6.50
N GLN A 405 -14.68 -27.24 -5.93
CA GLN A 405 -14.46 -27.35 -4.49
C GLN A 405 -13.14 -26.64 -4.12
N PRO A 406 -13.21 -25.47 -3.45
CA PRO A 406 -12.02 -24.81 -2.93
C PRO A 406 -11.60 -25.37 -1.58
N TRP A 407 -10.29 -25.29 -1.30
CA TRP A 407 -9.66 -25.72 -0.07
C TRP A 407 -8.76 -24.61 0.47
N PHE A 408 -8.96 -24.27 1.73
CA PHE A 408 -8.26 -23.20 2.42
C PHE A 408 -7.43 -23.74 3.57
N SER A 409 -6.40 -23.00 3.98
CA SER A 409 -5.67 -23.29 5.22
C SER A 409 -6.62 -23.29 6.43
N ASP A 410 -6.43 -24.25 7.35
CA ASP A 410 -7.28 -24.36 8.53
C ASP A 410 -7.12 -23.16 9.48
N LYS A 411 -8.25 -22.65 9.98
CA LYS A 411 -8.34 -21.58 10.99
C LYS A 411 -8.01 -22.07 12.40
N GLN A 412 -7.70 -23.35 12.62
CA GLN A 412 -7.42 -23.89 13.95
C GLN A 412 -5.96 -24.31 14.18
N ASN A 413 -5.17 -24.61 13.14
CA ASN A 413 -3.77 -24.95 13.28
C ASN A 413 -3.02 -24.71 11.97
N GLY A 414 -1.89 -24.00 12.02
CA GLY A 414 -0.95 -23.85 10.90
C GLY A 414 -0.19 -25.15 10.54
N GLY A 415 -0.92 -26.27 10.43
CA GLY A 415 -0.45 -27.56 9.93
C GLY A 415 -1.27 -28.02 8.73
N SER A 416 -0.93 -29.17 8.16
CA SER A 416 -1.43 -29.76 6.89
C SER A 416 -2.94 -30.03 6.76
N ASN A 417 -3.78 -29.52 7.66
CA ASN A 417 -5.22 -29.67 7.61
C ASN A 417 -5.84 -28.55 6.76
N TRP A 418 -6.75 -28.93 5.86
CA TRP A 418 -7.42 -28.01 4.94
C TRP A 418 -8.91 -27.95 5.25
N THR A 419 -9.49 -26.76 5.21
CA THR A 419 -10.94 -26.58 5.33
C THR A 419 -11.56 -26.41 3.94
N THR A 420 -12.79 -26.90 3.76
CA THR A 420 -13.51 -26.78 2.49
C THR A 420 -14.98 -26.48 2.75
N PRO A 421 -15.60 -25.53 2.02
CA PRO A 421 -17.05 -25.33 2.07
C PRO A 421 -17.82 -26.47 1.37
N GLY A 422 -17.13 -27.45 0.76
CA GLY A 422 -17.73 -28.54 -0.01
C GLY A 422 -17.83 -28.23 -1.51
N TRP A 423 -18.42 -29.16 -2.25
CA TRP A 423 -18.64 -29.03 -3.69
C TRP A 423 -19.81 -28.12 -4.02
N THR A 424 -19.66 -27.33 -5.08
CA THR A 424 -20.79 -26.68 -5.77
C THR A 424 -20.80 -27.12 -7.24
N GLY A 425 -21.96 -27.51 -7.77
CA GLY A 425 -22.13 -27.97 -9.15
C GLY A 425 -22.43 -29.48 -9.27
N ASN A 426 -22.21 -30.05 -10.45
CA ASN A 426 -22.40 -31.47 -10.73
C ASN A 426 -21.15 -32.29 -10.43
N THR A 427 -21.14 -32.92 -9.26
CA THR A 427 -20.01 -33.74 -8.78
C THR A 427 -19.83 -35.05 -9.57
N SER A 428 -20.77 -35.40 -10.45
CA SER A 428 -20.68 -36.54 -11.36
C SER A 428 -20.31 -36.14 -12.79
N GLY A 429 -20.26 -34.83 -13.09
CA GLY A 429 -19.86 -34.30 -14.39
C GLY A 429 -18.35 -34.17 -14.54
N GLY A 430 -17.88 -34.10 -15.78
CA GLY A 430 -16.50 -33.79 -16.15
C GLY A 430 -15.41 -34.71 -15.58
N ALA A 431 -14.17 -34.46 -16.01
CA ALA A 431 -13.00 -35.06 -15.38
C ALA A 431 -12.59 -34.20 -14.17
N LEU A 432 -12.26 -34.85 -13.05
CA LEU A 432 -11.67 -34.19 -11.89
C LEU A 432 -10.22 -33.82 -12.20
N LYS A 433 -9.89 -32.55 -11.99
CA LYS A 433 -8.54 -32.01 -12.05
C LYS A 433 -8.27 -31.16 -10.81
N THR A 434 -7.07 -31.27 -10.28
CA THR A 434 -6.64 -30.54 -9.08
C THR A 434 -5.63 -29.47 -9.46
N LEU A 435 -5.83 -28.27 -8.94
CA LEU A 435 -4.91 -27.14 -9.02
C LEU A 435 -4.37 -26.83 -7.62
N ILE A 436 -3.06 -26.86 -7.46
CA ILE A 436 -2.38 -26.43 -6.25
C ILE A 436 -2.08 -24.93 -6.35
N ASN A 437 -2.41 -24.18 -5.30
CA ASN A 437 -2.08 -22.77 -5.15
C ASN A 437 -1.02 -22.63 -4.04
N PRO A 438 0.27 -22.63 -4.40
CA PRO A 438 1.34 -22.56 -3.41
C PRO A 438 1.43 -21.14 -2.82
N SER A 439 1.81 -21.05 -1.54
CA SER A 439 1.83 -19.78 -0.79
C SER A 439 2.94 -18.82 -1.26
N ASP A 440 4.04 -19.34 -1.77
CA ASP A 440 5.20 -18.62 -2.29
C ASP A 440 5.07 -18.22 -3.77
N ASN A 441 4.08 -18.78 -4.47
CA ASN A 441 3.76 -18.43 -5.85
C ASN A 441 2.23 -18.43 -6.05
N PRO A 442 1.50 -17.48 -5.45
CA PRO A 442 0.05 -17.48 -5.48
C PRO A 442 -0.52 -17.12 -6.87
N ILE A 443 -1.76 -17.51 -7.13
CA ILE A 443 -2.53 -17.09 -8.31
C ILE A 443 -2.82 -15.59 -8.22
N THR A 444 -2.43 -14.83 -9.24
CA THR A 444 -2.62 -13.36 -9.33
C THR A 444 -3.53 -12.93 -10.47
N ARG A 445 -3.78 -13.82 -11.44
CA ARG A 445 -4.71 -13.56 -12.55
C ARG A 445 -5.61 -14.75 -12.83
N VAL A 446 -6.87 -14.45 -13.13
CA VAL A 446 -7.87 -15.40 -13.61
C VAL A 446 -8.42 -14.91 -14.93
N LYS A 447 -8.41 -15.74 -15.98
CA LYS A 447 -9.25 -15.52 -17.16
C LYS A 447 -10.48 -16.40 -17.06
N ALA A 448 -11.64 -15.85 -17.36
CA ALA A 448 -12.86 -16.64 -17.38
C ALA A 448 -13.75 -16.27 -18.55
N GLN A 449 -14.25 -17.31 -19.22
CA GLN A 449 -15.22 -17.21 -20.31
C GLN A 449 -16.53 -17.87 -19.91
N SER A 450 -17.63 -17.20 -20.21
CA SER A 450 -18.97 -17.73 -20.02
C SER A 450 -19.87 -17.36 -21.19
N SER A 451 -20.82 -18.25 -21.51
CA SER A 451 -22.07 -17.85 -22.15
C SER A 451 -23.15 -17.70 -21.08
N ARG A 452 -24.03 -18.69 -20.91
CA ARG A 452 -24.98 -18.75 -19.80
C ARG A 452 -24.34 -19.28 -18.52
N THR A 453 -23.50 -20.30 -18.64
CA THR A 453 -22.68 -20.84 -17.55
C THR A 453 -21.20 -20.70 -17.88
N PRO A 454 -20.30 -20.73 -16.87
CA PRO A 454 -18.86 -20.75 -17.09
C PRO A 454 -18.45 -21.96 -17.95
N ASN A 455 -17.68 -21.69 -19.01
CA ASN A 455 -17.18 -22.74 -19.90
C ASN A 455 -15.67 -22.87 -19.89
N TYR A 456 -14.93 -21.80 -19.56
CA TYR A 456 -13.47 -21.81 -19.52
C TYR A 456 -12.97 -20.97 -18.36
N ILE A 457 -11.97 -21.49 -17.64
CA ILE A 457 -11.22 -20.74 -16.63
C ILE A 457 -9.74 -21.06 -16.81
N ASP A 458 -8.89 -20.03 -16.90
CA ASP A 458 -7.43 -20.16 -16.76
C ASP A 458 -6.92 -19.39 -15.55
N PHE A 459 -5.80 -19.87 -15.01
CA PHE A 459 -5.11 -19.23 -13.90
C PHE A 459 -3.67 -18.92 -14.29
N LYS A 460 -3.14 -17.81 -13.77
CA LYS A 460 -1.72 -17.44 -13.87
C LYS A 460 -1.18 -17.12 -12.50
N PHE A 461 0.00 -17.66 -12.22
CA PHE A 461 0.73 -17.49 -10.97
C PHE A 461 1.68 -16.28 -11.01
N ASP A 462 2.04 -15.78 -9.84
CA ASP A 462 2.85 -14.56 -9.69
C ASP A 462 4.21 -14.66 -10.39
N THR A 463 4.98 -15.71 -10.13
CA THR A 463 6.32 -15.92 -10.71
C THR A 463 6.27 -16.52 -12.13
N GLY A 464 5.08 -16.66 -12.73
CA GLY A 464 4.88 -17.29 -14.04
C GLY A 464 4.79 -18.83 -13.98
N GLY A 465 5.00 -19.48 -15.12
CA GLY A 465 4.81 -20.93 -15.30
C GLY A 465 3.69 -21.26 -16.29
N ASP A 466 3.36 -22.55 -16.39
CA ASP A 466 2.21 -23.00 -17.19
C ASP A 466 0.92 -22.41 -16.61
N ASN A 467 0.04 -21.93 -17.48
CA ASN A 467 -1.28 -21.43 -17.07
C ASN A 467 -2.28 -22.59 -17.07
N PRO A 468 -2.61 -23.21 -15.92
CA PRO A 468 -3.58 -24.30 -15.89
C PRO A 468 -4.96 -23.78 -16.29
N TYR A 469 -5.66 -24.57 -17.08
CA TYR A 469 -6.99 -24.24 -17.57
C TYR A 469 -7.99 -25.39 -17.41
N PHE A 470 -9.26 -25.02 -17.32
CA PHE A 470 -10.39 -25.90 -17.07
C PHE A 470 -11.52 -25.58 -18.02
N GLY A 471 -12.25 -26.61 -18.43
CA GLY A 471 -13.30 -26.50 -19.45
C GLY A 471 -12.75 -26.26 -20.86
N ARG A 472 -13.59 -25.73 -21.75
CA ARG A 472 -13.27 -25.49 -23.16
C ARG A 472 -13.43 -24.02 -23.51
N TYR A 473 -12.41 -23.48 -24.17
CA TYR A 473 -12.45 -22.16 -24.78
C TYR A 473 -13.23 -22.21 -26.09
N PHE A 474 -14.12 -21.24 -26.31
CA PHE A 474 -14.89 -21.09 -27.55
C PHE A 474 -14.61 -19.73 -28.19
N SER A 475 -14.43 -19.72 -29.51
CA SER A 475 -14.34 -18.49 -30.30
C SER A 475 -15.72 -18.04 -30.76
N GLY A 476 -16.00 -16.73 -30.69
CA GLY A 476 -17.24 -16.11 -31.18
C GLY A 476 -17.91 -15.15 -30.19
N GLY A 477 -18.68 -14.19 -30.71
CA GLY A 477 -19.23 -13.07 -29.93
C GLY A 477 -20.31 -13.42 -28.88
N SER A 478 -20.81 -14.66 -28.85
CA SER A 478 -21.78 -15.13 -27.84
C SER A 478 -21.14 -15.55 -26.51
N TYR A 479 -19.80 -15.58 -26.43
CA TYR A 479 -19.05 -15.93 -25.24
C TYR A 479 -18.33 -14.69 -24.70
N LYS A 480 -18.62 -14.32 -23.45
CA LYS A 480 -18.01 -13.16 -22.79
C LYS A 480 -16.75 -13.60 -22.05
N GLU A 481 -15.59 -13.22 -22.56
CA GLU A 481 -14.29 -13.36 -21.88
C GLU A 481 -14.01 -12.11 -21.04
N ASP A 482 -13.54 -12.28 -19.81
CA ASP A 482 -12.85 -11.21 -19.07
C ASP A 482 -11.56 -11.77 -18.45
N ILE A 483 -10.60 -10.85 -18.22
CA ILE A 483 -9.37 -11.10 -17.47
C ILE A 483 -9.46 -10.32 -16.17
N PHE A 484 -9.27 -11.03 -15.06
CA PHE A 484 -9.23 -10.47 -13.72
C PHE A 484 -7.79 -10.52 -13.21
N GLU A 485 -7.11 -9.39 -13.28
CA GLU A 485 -5.76 -9.16 -12.75
C GLU A 485 -5.78 -7.78 -12.10
N TYR A 486 -5.54 -7.74 -10.79
CA TYR A 486 -5.54 -6.51 -10.01
C TYR A 486 -4.16 -6.38 -9.36
N PRO A 487 -3.45 -5.25 -9.54
CA PRO A 487 -2.08 -5.19 -9.06
C PRO A 487 -2.00 -5.28 -7.53
N ASN A 488 -0.94 -5.92 -7.05
CA ASN A 488 -0.74 -6.28 -5.64
C ASN A 488 -1.84 -7.17 -5.02
N GLN A 489 -2.67 -7.84 -5.82
CA GLN A 489 -3.71 -8.74 -5.32
C GLN A 489 -3.43 -10.21 -5.68
N LYS A 490 -3.84 -11.13 -4.79
CA LYS A 490 -3.91 -12.56 -5.05
C LYS A 490 -5.33 -13.09 -4.92
N LEU A 491 -5.59 -14.19 -5.63
CA LEU A 491 -6.85 -14.92 -5.49
C LEU A 491 -6.95 -15.52 -4.08
N SER A 492 -8.01 -15.13 -3.36
CA SER A 492 -8.27 -15.58 -1.98
C SER A 492 -9.54 -16.39 -1.85
N GLN A 493 -10.46 -16.29 -2.81
CA GLN A 493 -11.73 -16.99 -2.76
C GLN A 493 -12.23 -17.30 -4.16
N ILE A 494 -12.84 -18.47 -4.29
CA ILE A 494 -13.69 -18.80 -5.42
C ILE A 494 -15.05 -19.18 -4.85
N HIS A 495 -16.08 -18.46 -5.28
CA HIS A 495 -17.45 -18.77 -4.95
C HIS A 495 -18.18 -19.17 -6.23
N ALA A 496 -18.45 -20.47 -6.36
CA ALA A 496 -19.35 -20.98 -7.38
C ALA A 496 -20.79 -20.88 -6.88
N PHE A 497 -21.72 -20.55 -7.78
CA PHE A 497 -23.13 -20.44 -7.48
C PHE A 497 -23.87 -21.63 -8.07
N ASN A 498 -24.62 -22.34 -7.21
CA ASN A 498 -25.61 -23.36 -7.54
C ASN A 498 -25.13 -24.49 -8.49
N ARG A 499 -25.99 -25.51 -8.66
CA ARG A 499 -25.92 -26.40 -9.82
C ARG A 499 -26.97 -25.92 -10.82
N SER A 500 -26.57 -25.81 -12.07
CA SER A 500 -27.46 -25.32 -13.12
C SER A 500 -28.64 -26.25 -13.33
N THR A 501 -29.83 -25.65 -13.41
CA THR A 501 -31.09 -26.35 -13.71
C THR A 501 -31.58 -26.06 -15.13
N TYR A 502 -30.79 -25.35 -15.94
CA TYR A 502 -31.20 -24.99 -17.30
C TYR A 502 -31.01 -26.18 -18.26
N PRO A 503 -31.98 -26.51 -19.13
CA PRO A 503 -31.87 -27.66 -20.04
C PRO A 503 -30.59 -27.65 -20.88
N GLY A 504 -29.81 -28.73 -20.81
CA GLY A 504 -28.54 -28.88 -21.53
C GLY A 504 -27.32 -28.29 -20.82
N PHE A 505 -27.48 -27.75 -19.60
CA PHE A 505 -26.39 -27.25 -18.78
C PHE A 505 -26.48 -27.93 -17.41
N GLU A 506 -25.52 -28.79 -17.09
CA GLU A 506 -25.53 -29.53 -15.82
C GLU A 506 -24.46 -29.07 -14.83
N GLY A 507 -23.60 -28.10 -15.19
CA GLY A 507 -22.50 -27.63 -14.36
C GLY A 507 -22.87 -26.59 -13.31
N ILE A 508 -21.93 -25.72 -12.94
CA ILE A 508 -22.22 -24.56 -12.09
C ILE A 508 -22.99 -23.49 -12.87
N ASP A 509 -23.83 -22.71 -12.19
CA ASP A 509 -24.57 -21.60 -12.84
C ASP A 509 -23.66 -20.41 -13.12
N ALA A 510 -22.85 -20.06 -12.11
CA ALA A 510 -21.95 -18.92 -12.18
C ALA A 510 -20.75 -19.08 -11.24
N VAL A 511 -19.76 -18.21 -11.37
CA VAL A 511 -18.60 -18.13 -10.49
C VAL A 511 -18.14 -16.69 -10.31
N VAL A 512 -17.69 -16.35 -9.11
CA VAL A 512 -17.01 -15.09 -8.78
C VAL A 512 -15.70 -15.36 -8.07
N PHE A 513 -14.71 -14.52 -8.35
CA PHE A 513 -13.35 -14.61 -7.82
C PHE A 513 -13.14 -13.45 -6.85
N GLY A 514 -12.75 -13.76 -5.62
CA GLY A 514 -12.41 -12.77 -4.61
C GLY A 514 -10.90 -12.63 -4.49
N PHE A 515 -10.43 -11.39 -4.39
CA PHE A 515 -9.01 -11.05 -4.32
C PHE A 515 -8.71 -10.24 -3.05
N VAL A 516 -7.55 -10.50 -2.45
CA VAL A 516 -7.02 -9.78 -1.27
C VAL A 516 -5.57 -9.36 -1.55
N ASP A 517 -5.00 -8.56 -0.65
CA ASP A 517 -3.58 -8.24 -0.71
C ASP A 517 -2.72 -9.51 -0.85
N LYS A 518 -1.75 -9.50 -1.77
CA LYS A 518 -0.93 -10.67 -2.05
C LYS A 518 -0.14 -11.16 -0.83
N ASN A 519 0.21 -10.24 0.07
CA ASN A 519 1.00 -10.51 1.28
C ASN A 519 0.13 -10.92 2.47
N LEU A 520 -1.20 -10.78 2.40
CA LEU A 520 -2.09 -11.22 3.48
C LEU A 520 -2.01 -12.74 3.61
N THR A 521 -1.58 -13.24 4.77
CA THR A 521 -1.55 -14.68 5.07
C THR A 521 -2.40 -14.98 6.29
N GLN A 522 -2.94 -16.19 6.39
CA GLN A 522 -3.71 -16.63 7.56
C GLN A 522 -2.83 -17.20 8.69
N SER A 523 -1.51 -17.23 8.50
CA SER A 523 -0.54 -17.79 9.45
C SER A 523 -0.44 -16.95 10.74
N SER A 524 0.30 -17.44 11.73
CA SER A 524 0.60 -16.66 12.94
C SER A 524 1.20 -15.32 12.55
N THR A 525 0.67 -14.23 13.10
CA THR A 525 1.19 -12.89 12.81
C THR A 525 2.47 -12.69 13.61
N TYR A 526 3.58 -12.50 12.91
CA TYR A 526 4.80 -12.07 13.56
C TYR A 526 4.62 -10.63 14.04
N LEU A 527 4.97 -10.37 15.30
CA LEU A 527 4.87 -9.02 15.84
C LEU A 527 6.17 -8.28 15.57
N MET A 528 6.04 -7.04 15.10
CA MET A 528 7.18 -6.15 14.98
C MET A 528 7.76 -5.85 16.36
N THR A 529 9.09 -5.71 16.43
CA THR A 529 9.76 -5.50 17.73
C THR A 529 9.75 -4.04 18.16
N ASN A 530 9.73 -3.10 17.22
CA ASN A 530 9.79 -1.66 17.49
C ASN A 530 8.84 -0.83 16.62
N MET A 531 7.90 -1.47 15.92
CA MET A 531 6.83 -0.83 15.16
C MET A 531 5.48 -1.35 15.62
N ILE A 532 4.42 -0.58 15.40
CA ILE A 532 3.06 -1.06 15.68
C ILE A 532 2.69 -2.14 14.66
N THR A 533 2.19 -3.28 15.12
CA THR A 533 1.60 -4.32 14.24
C THR A 533 0.08 -4.21 14.31
N THR A 534 -0.59 -4.12 13.15
CA THR A 534 -2.05 -4.26 13.08
C THR A 534 -2.46 -5.69 12.73
N ILE A 535 -3.56 -6.14 13.32
CA ILE A 535 -4.20 -7.43 13.01
C ILE A 535 -5.67 -7.14 12.72
N PRO A 536 -6.13 -7.25 11.46
CA PRO A 536 -7.54 -7.12 11.13
C PRO A 536 -8.38 -8.13 11.92
N ALA A 537 -9.54 -7.71 12.42
CA ALA A 537 -10.37 -8.57 13.26
C ALA A 537 -10.82 -9.84 12.53
N ALA A 538 -11.04 -9.76 11.21
CA ALA A 538 -11.39 -10.88 10.34
C ALA A 538 -10.28 -11.92 10.14
N LYS A 539 -9.01 -11.61 10.50
CA LYS A 539 -7.84 -12.50 10.36
C LYS A 539 -7.68 -13.49 11.53
N TYR A 540 -8.76 -13.78 12.26
CA TYR A 540 -8.71 -14.73 13.37
C TYR A 540 -8.34 -16.13 12.84
N ASN A 541 -7.37 -16.81 13.49
CA ASN A 541 -6.78 -18.06 13.01
C ASN A 541 -6.49 -19.07 14.13
N ARG A 542 -7.11 -18.88 15.30
CA ARG A 542 -7.18 -19.86 16.41
C ARG A 542 -8.61 -20.20 16.81
N GLY A 543 -9.59 -19.60 16.14
CA GLY A 543 -11.02 -19.85 16.34
C GLY A 543 -11.83 -18.57 16.56
N MET A 544 -13.14 -18.72 16.39
CA MET A 544 -14.12 -17.69 16.69
C MET A 544 -15.36 -18.32 17.33
N SER A 545 -16.16 -17.52 18.03
CA SER A 545 -17.51 -17.87 18.41
C SER A 545 -18.40 -16.63 18.41
N ASN A 546 -19.60 -16.73 17.82
CA ASN A 546 -20.67 -15.71 17.87
C ASN A 546 -20.27 -14.29 17.43
N PHE A 547 -19.13 -14.13 16.74
CA PHE A 547 -18.82 -12.94 15.97
C PHE A 547 -19.36 -13.12 14.55
N GLN A 548 -19.71 -12.03 13.88
CA GLN A 548 -20.21 -12.04 12.50
C GLN A 548 -19.51 -10.94 11.70
N PRO A 549 -19.30 -11.14 10.39
CA PRO A 549 -18.83 -10.07 9.51
C PRO A 549 -19.76 -8.87 9.52
N GLN A 550 -19.16 -7.69 9.56
CA GLN A 550 -19.80 -6.40 9.39
C GLN A 550 -19.02 -5.65 8.31
N VAL A 551 -19.62 -5.52 7.13
CA VAL A 551 -18.99 -4.81 6.01
C VAL A 551 -18.91 -3.33 6.35
N GLU A 552 -17.71 -2.77 6.26
CA GLU A 552 -17.46 -1.36 6.53
C GLU A 552 -16.91 -0.68 5.28
N SER A 553 -17.77 0.09 4.61
CA SER A 553 -17.40 0.86 3.41
C SER A 553 -16.21 1.78 3.69
N ILE A 554 -16.10 2.31 4.91
CA ILE A 554 -15.06 3.24 5.34
C ILE A 554 -13.67 2.62 5.53
N HIS A 555 -13.60 1.30 5.61
CA HIS A 555 -12.36 0.54 5.69
C HIS A 555 -12.13 -0.23 4.39
N ALA A 556 -12.43 0.39 3.25
CA ALA A 556 -12.24 -0.23 1.94
C ALA A 556 -13.04 -1.55 1.76
N LYS A 557 -14.23 -1.66 2.38
CA LYS A 557 -15.01 -2.91 2.48
C LYS A 557 -14.32 -4.02 3.29
N GLN A 558 -13.36 -3.67 4.15
CA GLN A 558 -12.91 -4.57 5.20
C GLN A 558 -14.11 -5.01 6.04
N LYS A 559 -14.08 -6.28 6.41
CA LYS A 559 -15.09 -6.89 7.28
C LYS A 559 -14.61 -6.71 8.71
N ALA A 560 -15.14 -5.70 9.39
CA ALA A 560 -15.08 -5.65 10.84
C ALA A 560 -15.84 -6.86 11.41
N MET A 561 -15.57 -7.23 12.66
CA MET A 561 -16.22 -8.35 13.32
C MET A 561 -17.13 -7.82 14.42
N LYS A 562 -18.44 -7.95 14.23
CA LYS A 562 -19.43 -7.53 15.21
C LYS A 562 -19.85 -8.66 16.14
N THR A 563 -20.23 -8.29 17.35
CA THR A 563 -20.80 -9.17 18.36
C THR A 563 -22.03 -8.52 18.98
N ASP A 564 -23.09 -9.32 19.10
CA ASP A 564 -24.35 -8.91 19.74
C ASP A 564 -24.59 -9.65 21.07
N THR A 565 -23.67 -10.52 21.47
CA THR A 565 -23.80 -11.45 22.61
C THR A 565 -22.51 -11.54 23.41
N THR A 566 -22.63 -11.60 24.74
CA THR A 566 -21.47 -11.88 25.61
C THR A 566 -20.91 -13.29 25.37
N ASN A 567 -19.65 -13.50 25.71
CA ASN A 567 -18.87 -14.72 25.46
C ASN A 567 -18.58 -15.02 23.98
N SER A 568 -18.95 -14.13 23.04
CA SER A 568 -18.36 -14.17 21.70
C SER A 568 -16.86 -13.98 21.79
N TYR A 569 -16.06 -14.70 21.01
CA TYR A 569 -14.61 -14.52 21.00
C TYR A 569 -13.99 -14.58 19.60
N LEU A 570 -12.82 -13.95 19.47
CA LEU A 570 -11.89 -14.08 18.35
C LEU A 570 -10.52 -14.45 18.91
N ALA A 571 -9.85 -15.43 18.29
CA ALA A 571 -8.53 -15.87 18.72
C ALA A 571 -7.51 -15.84 17.57
N TYR A 572 -6.31 -15.38 17.90
CA TYR A 572 -5.22 -15.07 16.96
C TYR A 572 -3.91 -15.69 17.43
N GLY A 573 -3.18 -16.33 16.53
CA GLY A 573 -1.81 -16.76 16.74
C GLY A 573 -0.85 -15.62 16.43
N VAL A 574 0.09 -15.37 17.33
CA VAL A 574 1.16 -14.39 17.18
C VAL A 574 2.52 -15.01 17.47
N GLU A 575 3.58 -14.47 16.86
CA GLU A 575 4.95 -14.92 17.11
C GLU A 575 5.87 -13.75 17.44
N ILE A 576 6.70 -13.91 18.47
CA ILE A 576 7.47 -12.82 19.06
C ILE A 576 8.98 -13.13 19.04
N SER A 577 9.78 -12.19 18.54
CA SER A 577 11.24 -12.30 18.39
C SER A 577 12.01 -12.28 19.72
N LYS A 578 11.53 -11.52 20.71
CA LYS A 578 12.12 -11.39 22.06
C LYS A 578 11.06 -11.20 23.13
N GLU A 579 11.40 -11.44 24.39
CA GLU A 579 10.49 -11.06 25.48
C GLU A 579 10.36 -9.53 25.54
N GLN A 580 9.13 -9.03 25.49
CA GLN A 580 8.85 -7.58 25.64
C GLN A 580 7.38 -7.32 25.97
N GLU A 581 7.07 -6.06 26.24
CA GLU A 581 5.73 -5.57 26.50
C GLU A 581 5.12 -4.91 25.27
N TYR A 582 3.83 -5.16 25.04
CA TYR A 582 3.02 -4.56 24.01
C TYR A 582 1.81 -3.87 24.63
N LYS A 583 1.60 -2.61 24.28
CA LYS A 583 0.35 -1.90 24.56
C LYS A 583 -0.68 -2.33 23.51
N ILE A 584 -1.82 -2.84 23.96
CA ILE A 584 -2.92 -3.24 23.08
C ILE A 584 -3.83 -2.06 22.83
N ARG A 585 -4.22 -1.84 21.56
CA ARG A 585 -5.21 -0.84 21.18
C ARG A 585 -6.27 -1.47 20.29
N TYR A 586 -7.52 -1.06 20.46
CA TYR A 586 -8.66 -1.60 19.71
C TYR A 586 -9.27 -0.52 18.83
N LYS A 587 -9.30 -0.72 17.51
CA LYS A 587 -10.10 0.12 16.62
C LYS A 587 -11.51 -0.45 16.59
N VAL A 588 -12.43 0.23 17.26
CA VAL A 588 -13.74 -0.33 17.60
C VAL A 588 -14.84 0.73 17.47
N ALA A 589 -16.05 0.28 17.13
CA ALA A 589 -17.27 1.07 17.20
C ALA A 589 -18.24 0.44 18.19
N ALA A 590 -18.85 1.25 19.05
CA ALA A 590 -19.82 0.80 20.04
C ALA A 590 -20.98 1.79 20.16
N ASN A 591 -22.21 1.27 20.07
CA ASN A 591 -23.44 2.05 20.19
C ASN A 591 -24.01 2.03 21.62
N GLU A 592 -23.37 1.29 22.52
CA GLU A 592 -23.64 1.20 23.94
C GLU A 592 -22.31 1.00 24.70
N ASN A 593 -22.33 1.14 26.03
CA ASN A 593 -21.14 0.88 26.84
C ASN A 593 -20.86 -0.64 26.87
N SER A 594 -19.71 -1.01 26.34
CA SER A 594 -19.30 -2.40 26.12
C SER A 594 -17.97 -2.71 26.79
N LYS A 595 -17.59 -3.98 26.85
CA LYS A 595 -16.28 -4.43 27.36
C LYS A 595 -15.71 -5.56 26.52
N ILE A 596 -14.39 -5.51 26.34
CA ILE A 596 -13.62 -6.55 25.69
C ILE A 596 -12.55 -7.06 26.65
N SER A 597 -12.48 -8.38 26.82
CA SER A 597 -11.50 -9.05 27.67
C SER A 597 -10.33 -9.56 26.82
N LEU A 598 -9.11 -9.29 27.26
CA LEU A 598 -7.91 -9.87 26.67
C LEU A 598 -7.42 -11.04 27.52
N SER A 599 -7.09 -12.13 26.85
CA SER A 599 -6.39 -13.26 27.44
C SER A 599 -5.32 -13.78 26.48
N HIS A 600 -4.30 -14.45 27.01
CA HIS A 600 -3.28 -15.08 26.17
C HIS A 600 -2.86 -16.45 26.72
N ARG A 601 -2.20 -17.25 25.88
CA ARG A 601 -1.56 -18.51 26.25
C ARG A 601 -0.35 -18.80 25.39
N LYS A 602 0.50 -19.71 25.84
CA LYS A 602 1.38 -20.46 24.94
C LYS A 602 0.61 -21.59 24.26
N PRO A 603 1.00 -22.02 23.04
CA PRO A 603 0.40 -23.18 22.38
C PRO A 603 0.34 -24.40 23.30
N GLY A 604 -0.82 -25.05 23.36
CA GLY A 604 -1.08 -26.19 24.24
C GLY A 604 -1.40 -25.86 25.72
N GLY A 605 -1.31 -24.59 26.11
CA GLY A 605 -1.66 -24.13 27.46
C GLY A 605 -3.13 -23.67 27.60
N ASN A 606 -3.47 -23.23 28.81
CA ASN A 606 -4.75 -22.57 29.12
C ASN A 606 -4.63 -21.06 28.94
N TYR A 607 -5.72 -20.42 28.53
CA TYR A 607 -5.80 -18.96 28.47
C TYR A 607 -5.75 -18.35 29.88
N ALA A 608 -4.78 -17.46 30.10
CA ALA A 608 -4.70 -16.59 31.26
C ALA A 608 -5.30 -15.23 30.88
N LYS A 609 -6.27 -14.75 31.68
CA LYS A 609 -6.84 -13.41 31.52
C LYS A 609 -5.79 -12.35 31.87
N ILE A 610 -5.66 -11.34 31.02
CA ILE A 610 -4.83 -10.16 31.25
C ILE A 610 -5.69 -9.08 31.92
N ASP A 611 -6.67 -8.52 31.21
CA ASP A 611 -7.54 -7.48 31.74
C ASP A 611 -8.81 -7.28 30.89
N ASP A 612 -9.77 -6.52 31.41
CA ASP A 612 -10.92 -6.01 30.67
C ASP A 612 -10.70 -4.55 30.25
N THR A 613 -11.01 -4.24 29.00
CA THR A 613 -11.02 -2.86 28.49
C THR A 613 -12.46 -2.37 28.35
N THR A 614 -12.76 -1.22 28.94
CA THR A 614 -14.06 -0.57 28.75
C THR A 614 -14.11 0.15 27.42
N ILE A 615 -15.13 -0.12 26.63
CA ILE A 615 -15.42 0.53 25.35
C ILE A 615 -16.61 1.47 25.59
N PRO A 616 -16.38 2.78 25.74
CA PRO A 616 -17.49 3.72 25.84
C PRO A 616 -18.24 3.82 24.50
N ILE A 617 -19.47 4.35 24.53
CA ILE A 617 -20.17 4.75 23.30
C ILE A 617 -19.24 5.65 22.49
N THR A 618 -18.93 5.24 21.26
CA THR A 618 -17.91 5.92 20.47
C THR A 618 -18.43 7.23 19.89
N GLY A 619 -19.69 7.27 19.47
CA GLY A 619 -20.40 8.49 19.07
C GLY A 619 -19.74 9.26 17.91
N ASN A 620 -20.28 10.41 17.53
CA ASN A 620 -19.65 11.27 16.54
C ASN A 620 -18.74 12.28 17.25
N ALA A 621 -17.43 12.08 17.18
CA ALA A 621 -16.41 13.01 17.70
C ALA A 621 -15.29 13.25 16.68
N ALA A 622 -14.46 14.27 16.92
CA ALA A 622 -13.42 14.71 15.98
C ALA A 622 -12.36 13.66 15.66
N ASP A 623 -12.15 12.71 16.57
CA ASP A 623 -11.21 11.58 16.47
C ASP A 623 -11.89 10.29 15.93
N THR A 624 -13.13 10.39 15.45
CA THR A 624 -13.92 9.24 15.02
C THR A 624 -14.21 9.23 13.53
N VAL A 625 -14.35 8.04 12.99
CA VAL A 625 -14.55 7.76 11.57
C VAL A 625 -15.86 6.97 11.42
N LYS A 626 -16.89 7.57 10.77
CA LYS A 626 -18.26 7.01 10.74
C LYS A 626 -18.40 5.84 9.76
N GLY A 627 -18.54 4.63 10.26
CA GLY A 627 -18.88 3.43 9.48
C GLY A 627 -20.38 3.10 9.45
N GLU A 628 -20.70 1.94 8.89
CA GLU A 628 -22.05 1.37 8.78
C GLU A 628 -22.58 0.92 10.15
N TYR A 629 -21.75 0.29 10.98
CA TYR A 629 -22.15 -0.11 12.34
C TYR A 629 -22.23 1.06 13.32
N GLY A 630 -21.29 2.01 13.20
CA GLY A 630 -21.13 3.13 14.10
C GLY A 630 -19.82 3.87 13.83
N SER A 631 -19.47 4.82 14.70
CA SER A 631 -18.22 5.55 14.55
C SER A 631 -17.06 4.78 15.16
N TYR A 632 -16.04 4.49 14.37
CA TYR A 632 -14.83 3.79 14.80
C TYR A 632 -13.83 4.77 15.39
N LYS A 633 -13.20 4.36 16.48
CA LYS A 633 -12.05 5.05 17.08
C LYS A 633 -11.12 4.06 17.76
N ILE A 634 -9.93 4.54 18.12
CA ILE A 634 -8.98 3.76 18.92
C ILE A 634 -9.35 3.86 20.40
N VAL A 635 -9.46 2.71 21.05
CA VAL A 635 -9.60 2.57 22.50
C VAL A 635 -8.36 1.89 23.04
N GLU A 636 -7.75 2.52 24.04
CA GLU A 636 -6.53 2.02 24.69
C GLU A 636 -6.87 0.84 25.62
N GLY A 637 -6.18 -0.28 25.41
CA GLY A 637 -6.30 -1.50 26.18
C GLY A 637 -5.13 -1.72 27.15
N PRO A 638 -4.99 -2.94 27.70
CA PRO A 638 -3.93 -3.25 28.65
C PRO A 638 -2.56 -3.36 27.99
N ILE A 639 -1.52 -3.34 28.82
CA ILE A 639 -0.17 -3.76 28.43
C ILE A 639 -0.05 -5.27 28.68
N VAL A 640 0.42 -6.02 27.68
CA VAL A 640 0.67 -7.45 27.78
C VAL A 640 2.16 -7.74 27.63
N LYS A 641 2.71 -8.52 28.55
CA LYS A 641 4.08 -9.03 28.47
C LYS A 641 4.09 -10.40 27.79
N LEU A 642 4.80 -10.53 26.68
CA LEU A 642 4.90 -11.76 25.89
C LEU A 642 6.35 -12.23 25.83
N THR A 643 6.59 -13.52 26.10
CA THR A 643 7.92 -14.13 25.98
C THR A 643 8.22 -14.46 24.52
N LYS A 644 9.50 -14.62 24.15
CA LYS A 644 9.91 -15.13 22.83
C LYS A 644 9.16 -16.41 22.44
N GLY A 645 8.80 -16.52 21.15
CA GLY A 645 8.11 -17.67 20.56
C GLY A 645 6.63 -17.42 20.27
N ALA A 646 5.89 -18.49 19.99
CA ALA A 646 4.47 -18.42 19.63
C ALA A 646 3.56 -18.24 20.87
N HIS A 647 2.52 -17.43 20.71
CA HIS A 647 1.41 -17.26 21.67
C HIS A 647 0.08 -17.21 20.91
N ASP A 648 -1.00 -17.52 21.62
CA ASP A 648 -2.35 -17.22 21.14
C ASP A 648 -2.95 -16.09 21.98
N LEU A 649 -3.50 -15.08 21.33
CA LEU A 649 -4.29 -14.01 21.94
C LEU A 649 -5.77 -14.34 21.74
N LYS A 650 -6.60 -14.17 22.77
CA LYS A 650 -8.05 -14.31 22.68
C LYS A 650 -8.71 -13.04 23.20
N LEU A 651 -9.55 -12.48 22.34
CA LEU A 651 -10.43 -11.36 22.64
C LEU A 651 -11.85 -11.87 22.86
N GLU A 652 -12.46 -11.52 23.99
CA GLU A 652 -13.78 -12.00 24.37
C GLU A 652 -14.71 -10.83 24.70
N ASN A 653 -15.93 -10.86 24.18
CA ASN A 653 -16.97 -9.90 24.55
C ASN A 653 -17.44 -10.20 25.98
N SER A 654 -17.06 -9.36 26.94
CA SER A 654 -17.47 -9.50 28.34
C SER A 654 -18.69 -8.65 28.69
N GLN A 655 -19.07 -7.68 27.86
CA GLN A 655 -20.26 -6.84 28.05
C GLN A 655 -20.66 -6.11 26.77
N GLY A 656 -21.98 -6.02 26.53
CA GLY A 656 -22.56 -5.14 25.52
C GLY A 656 -22.36 -5.60 24.08
N LYS A 657 -22.53 -4.67 23.14
CA LYS A 657 -22.42 -4.88 21.70
C LYS A 657 -21.41 -3.93 21.08
N PHE A 658 -20.59 -4.45 20.18
CA PHE A 658 -19.61 -3.65 19.48
C PHE A 658 -19.18 -4.32 18.16
N SER A 659 -18.53 -3.54 17.31
CA SER A 659 -17.86 -3.99 16.10
C SER A 659 -16.38 -3.66 16.16
N LEU A 660 -15.54 -4.69 16.08
CA LEU A 660 -14.08 -4.59 16.12
C LEU A 660 -13.54 -4.60 14.69
N ASP A 661 -12.82 -3.54 14.30
CA ASP A 661 -12.18 -3.47 12.99
C ASP A 661 -10.80 -4.13 13.01
N GLN A 662 -9.93 -3.72 13.94
CA GLN A 662 -8.59 -4.28 14.10
C GLN A 662 -8.06 -4.14 15.52
N ILE A 663 -6.99 -4.90 15.77
CA ILE A 663 -6.20 -4.88 16.99
C ILE A 663 -4.83 -4.32 16.64
N GLU A 664 -4.30 -3.43 17.46
CA GLU A 664 -2.96 -2.89 17.30
C GLU A 664 -2.10 -3.28 18.50
N LEU A 665 -0.89 -3.75 18.21
CA LEU A 665 0.11 -4.12 19.20
C LEU A 665 1.29 -3.16 19.07
N GLU A 666 1.37 -2.20 19.99
CA GLU A 666 2.44 -1.21 20.04
C GLU A 666 3.53 -1.69 21.01
N PRO A 667 4.77 -1.97 20.56
CA PRO A 667 5.86 -2.27 21.46
C PRO A 667 6.09 -1.13 22.44
N VAL A 668 6.28 -1.40 23.72
CA VAL A 668 6.51 -0.34 24.73
C VAL A 668 7.94 0.20 24.66
N GLU A 669 8.90 -0.68 24.38
CA GLU A 669 10.32 -0.34 24.32
C GLU A 669 10.65 0.71 23.26
N ARG A 670 11.72 1.48 23.51
CA ARG A 670 12.24 2.51 22.60
C ARG A 670 13.49 1.99 21.90
N ASP A 671 13.72 2.52 20.70
CA ASP A 671 14.93 2.27 19.94
C ASP A 671 16.20 2.70 20.69
N GLN A 672 17.28 1.97 20.50
CA GLN A 672 18.59 2.19 21.11
C GLN A 672 19.70 2.04 20.07
N VAL A 673 20.87 2.61 20.34
CA VAL A 673 22.09 2.31 19.57
C VAL A 673 22.53 0.88 19.90
N ILE A 674 22.42 -0.03 18.94
CA ILE A 674 22.74 -1.46 19.10
C ILE A 674 24.14 -1.83 18.61
N ALA A 675 24.70 -1.03 17.70
CA ALA A 675 26.07 -1.15 17.21
C ALA A 675 26.65 0.25 17.03
N ARG A 676 27.89 0.46 17.46
CA ARG A 676 28.56 1.76 17.37
C ARG A 676 30.05 1.65 17.10
N ASP A 677 30.55 2.52 16.22
CA ASP A 677 31.97 2.74 15.99
C ASP A 677 32.25 4.24 15.84
N ASN A 678 33.08 4.78 16.71
CA ASN A 678 33.58 6.17 16.63
C ASN A 678 35.09 6.23 16.35
N PHE A 679 35.71 5.10 15.99
CA PHE A 679 37.13 4.96 15.66
C PHE A 679 38.12 5.36 16.78
N ASP A 680 37.62 5.73 17.95
CA ASP A 680 38.36 6.18 19.11
C ASP A 680 38.34 5.09 20.19
N ASP A 681 37.28 5.02 21.00
CA ASP A 681 37.12 4.11 22.15
C ASP A 681 36.04 3.04 21.94
N GLN A 682 35.19 3.19 20.91
CA GLN A 682 34.15 2.22 20.52
C GLN A 682 34.44 1.71 19.11
N ARG A 683 34.57 0.39 18.95
CA ARG A 683 35.07 -0.23 17.72
C ARG A 683 34.19 -1.41 17.27
N LEU A 684 33.89 -1.44 15.97
CA LEU A 684 33.37 -2.59 15.26
C LEU A 684 34.49 -3.26 14.44
N ASN A 685 34.27 -4.51 14.07
CA ASN A 685 35.23 -5.30 13.29
C ASN A 685 34.99 -5.06 11.79
N TRP A 686 35.71 -4.10 11.22
CA TRP A 686 35.60 -3.73 9.80
C TRP A 686 36.43 -4.65 8.90
N ILE A 687 35.86 -4.98 7.75
CA ILE A 687 36.49 -5.72 6.66
C ILE A 687 36.84 -4.71 5.56
N ASN A 688 38.03 -4.85 4.96
CA ASN A 688 38.53 -3.98 3.88
C ASN A 688 38.60 -2.48 4.23
N LEU A 689 38.80 -2.15 5.52
CA LEU A 689 38.97 -0.76 5.96
C LEU A 689 40.27 -0.18 5.37
N GLY A 690 40.19 1.00 4.75
CA GLY A 690 41.35 1.68 4.16
C GLY A 690 42.32 2.29 5.18
N GLY A 691 41.96 2.26 6.46
CA GLY A 691 42.77 2.71 7.60
C GLY A 691 41.97 3.51 8.61
N ILE A 692 42.60 3.85 9.73
CA ILE A 692 42.09 4.79 10.73
C ILE A 692 43.01 6.00 10.75
N VAL A 693 42.45 7.19 10.59
CA VAL A 693 43.20 8.46 10.49
C VAL A 693 42.68 9.48 11.49
N ASN A 694 43.50 10.50 11.79
CA ASN A 694 43.04 11.65 12.57
C ASN A 694 42.13 12.56 11.72
N GLY A 695 41.27 13.34 12.38
CA GLY A 695 40.34 14.26 11.72
C GLY A 695 38.90 13.73 11.67
N GLY A 696 38.56 12.81 12.57
CA GLY A 696 37.18 12.47 12.92
C GLY A 696 36.48 13.58 13.68
N ILE A 697 35.21 13.37 13.97
CA ILE A 697 34.37 14.29 14.74
C ILE A 697 34.78 14.26 16.21
N THR A 698 35.05 13.08 16.74
CA THR A 698 35.52 12.90 18.14
C THR A 698 37.04 12.71 18.26
N GLY A 699 37.73 12.51 17.14
CA GLY A 699 39.18 12.43 17.07
C GLY A 699 39.66 11.70 15.83
N LYS A 700 39.40 10.39 15.77
CA LYS A 700 39.74 9.51 14.65
C LYS A 700 38.55 9.22 13.76
N ALA A 701 38.83 8.84 12.52
CA ALA A 701 37.83 8.39 11.56
C ALA A 701 38.33 7.18 10.76
N GLY A 702 37.39 6.37 10.30
CA GLY A 702 37.63 5.39 9.26
C GLY A 702 37.91 6.07 7.93
N MET A 703 38.80 5.49 7.14
CA MET A 703 39.10 5.95 5.79
C MET A 703 38.76 4.85 4.79
N ILE A 704 38.10 5.24 3.70
CA ILE A 704 37.88 4.38 2.53
C ILE A 704 38.49 5.05 1.29
N GLY A 705 39.11 4.24 0.44
CA GLY A 705 39.75 4.68 -0.80
C GLY A 705 38.75 5.16 -1.86
N THR A 706 39.25 5.49 -3.05
CA THR A 706 38.44 6.01 -4.17
C THR A 706 37.53 4.98 -4.85
N ASN A 707 37.86 3.70 -4.73
CA ASN A 707 37.10 2.54 -5.21
C ASN A 707 37.07 1.47 -4.11
N GLY A 708 36.60 1.84 -2.92
CA GLY A 708 36.58 0.97 -1.76
C GLY A 708 35.19 0.40 -1.48
N ASP A 709 35.17 -0.77 -0.87
CA ASP A 709 33.99 -1.39 -0.28
C ASP A 709 34.39 -1.93 1.09
N THR A 710 33.88 -1.32 2.17
CA THR A 710 34.18 -1.71 3.56
C THR A 710 32.90 -1.89 4.35
N TRP A 711 32.86 -2.93 5.18
CA TRP A 711 31.67 -3.31 5.93
C TRP A 711 31.99 -3.97 7.26
N THR A 712 30.98 -4.10 8.11
CA THR A 712 31.05 -4.81 9.39
C THR A 712 29.76 -5.58 9.68
N TYR A 713 29.89 -6.78 10.24
CA TYR A 713 28.75 -7.63 10.58
C TYR A 713 27.99 -7.10 11.79
N ILE A 714 26.67 -7.10 11.68
CA ILE A 714 25.74 -6.70 12.76
C ILE A 714 24.69 -7.79 13.08
N GLN A 715 24.79 -8.97 12.45
CA GLN A 715 23.85 -10.09 12.59
C GLN A 715 23.57 -10.50 14.05
N ASP A 716 24.55 -10.35 14.93
CA ASP A 716 24.44 -10.76 16.33
C ASP A 716 23.75 -9.70 17.19
N GLN A 717 23.68 -8.46 16.71
CA GLN A 717 23.11 -7.29 17.38
C GLN A 717 21.65 -7.02 16.96
N VAL A 718 21.24 -7.50 15.79
CA VAL A 718 19.87 -7.30 15.26
C VAL A 718 18.92 -8.44 15.64
N LEU A 719 17.62 -8.12 15.61
CA LEU A 719 16.48 -9.04 15.78
C LEU A 719 15.72 -9.16 14.47
N PRO A 720 15.00 -10.28 14.21
CA PRO A 720 14.11 -10.38 13.07
C PRO A 720 12.86 -9.50 13.29
N PHE A 721 12.24 -9.08 12.19
CA PHE A 721 11.01 -8.27 12.20
C PHE A 721 11.16 -6.98 13.00
N SER A 722 12.25 -6.26 12.72
CA SER A 722 12.64 -5.04 13.43
C SER A 722 13.12 -3.99 12.45
N LYS A 723 12.80 -2.73 12.73
CA LYS A 723 13.28 -1.56 11.97
C LYS A 723 14.61 -1.09 12.53
N TYR A 724 15.50 -0.67 11.65
CA TYR A 724 16.78 -0.10 12.00
C TYR A 724 17.12 1.11 11.12
N THR A 725 17.78 2.08 11.72
CA THR A 725 18.42 3.20 11.04
C THR A 725 19.94 3.03 11.14
N LEU A 726 20.62 2.97 10.00
CA LEU A 726 22.07 3.13 9.94
C LEU A 726 22.38 4.62 9.79
N SER A 727 23.00 5.23 10.79
CA SER A 727 23.55 6.59 10.72
C SER A 727 25.08 6.53 10.58
N ILE A 728 25.61 7.26 9.60
CA ILE A 728 27.06 7.42 9.38
C ILE A 728 27.35 8.87 9.07
N LYS A 729 28.36 9.46 9.71
CA LYS A 729 28.85 10.79 9.34
C LYS A 729 30.03 10.66 8.39
N VAL A 730 29.95 11.27 7.21
CA VAL A 730 30.95 11.15 6.16
C VAL A 730 31.50 12.49 5.71
N LYS A 731 32.72 12.50 5.18
CA LYS A 731 33.37 13.70 4.64
C LYS A 731 34.26 13.35 3.45
N LEU A 732 34.17 14.13 2.38
CA LEU A 732 35.12 14.06 1.27
C LEU A 732 36.46 14.68 1.71
N ASN A 733 37.53 13.88 1.70
CA ASN A 733 38.86 14.34 2.10
C ASN A 733 39.56 15.10 0.97
N SER A 734 38.96 16.22 0.56
CA SER A 734 39.49 17.08 -0.50
C SER A 734 39.51 18.55 -0.08
N ASN A 735 40.61 19.20 -0.46
CA ASN A 735 40.78 20.65 -0.34
C ASN A 735 40.28 21.40 -1.58
N ASP A 736 39.80 20.72 -2.63
CA ASP A 736 39.17 21.36 -3.79
C ASP A 736 37.67 21.53 -3.54
N GLY A 737 37.21 22.79 -3.48
CA GLY A 737 35.79 23.10 -3.27
C GLY A 737 34.89 22.74 -4.46
N ASN A 738 35.47 22.48 -5.63
CA ASN A 738 34.76 22.08 -6.84
C ASN A 738 34.61 20.56 -6.95
N GLU A 739 35.40 19.79 -6.19
CA GLU A 739 35.32 18.34 -6.23
C GLU A 739 33.96 17.86 -5.70
N ARG A 740 33.39 16.90 -6.42
CA ARG A 740 32.14 16.20 -6.08
C ARG A 740 32.38 14.71 -6.20
N GLN A 741 31.95 13.95 -5.20
CA GLN A 741 32.11 12.50 -5.21
C GLN A 741 30.92 11.85 -4.53
N LYS A 742 30.37 10.82 -5.18
CA LYS A 742 29.28 10.03 -4.60
C LYS A 742 29.84 9.02 -3.60
N VAL A 743 29.09 8.84 -2.51
CA VAL A 743 29.32 7.81 -1.51
C VAL A 743 28.00 7.10 -1.25
N THR A 744 28.08 5.78 -1.09
CA THR A 744 26.92 4.93 -0.84
C THR A 744 27.09 4.24 0.50
N ILE A 745 26.11 4.37 1.39
CA ILE A 745 26.02 3.51 2.57
C ILE A 745 25.01 2.39 2.28
N PHE A 746 25.22 1.23 2.88
CA PHE A 746 24.37 0.08 2.61
C PHE A 746 24.19 -0.84 3.81
N THR A 747 23.13 -1.63 3.75
CA THR A 747 22.99 -2.89 4.50
C THR A 747 22.82 -4.03 3.50
N ASP A 748 23.29 -5.21 3.84
CA ASP A 748 23.22 -6.40 2.99
C ASP A 748 23.19 -7.68 3.85
N ASN A 749 22.81 -8.80 3.26
CA ASN A 749 22.67 -10.10 3.91
C ASN A 749 23.13 -11.25 3.01
N LEU A 750 23.03 -12.50 3.49
CA LEU A 750 23.45 -13.68 2.73
C LEU A 750 22.68 -13.86 1.40
N LYS A 751 21.47 -13.32 1.29
CA LYS A 751 20.62 -13.42 0.09
C LYS A 751 20.90 -12.30 -0.92
N HIS A 752 21.89 -11.45 -0.67
CA HIS A 752 22.20 -10.27 -1.49
C HIS A 752 21.03 -9.28 -1.58
N GLU A 753 20.21 -9.20 -0.53
CA GLU A 753 19.15 -8.20 -0.39
C GLU A 753 19.76 -6.87 0.06
N ARG A 754 20.57 -6.27 -0.82
CA ARG A 754 21.26 -5.02 -0.54
C ARG A 754 20.30 -3.84 -0.60
N ILE A 755 20.30 -3.02 0.44
CA ILE A 755 19.58 -1.75 0.50
C ILE A 755 20.61 -0.63 0.61
N THR A 756 20.45 0.44 -0.15
CA THR A 756 21.46 1.48 -0.37
C THR A 756 20.92 2.89 -0.23
N LYS A 757 21.80 3.81 0.19
CA LYS A 757 21.59 5.25 0.09
C LYS A 757 22.86 5.92 -0.41
N THR A 758 22.71 6.69 -1.48
CA THR A 758 23.80 7.41 -2.14
C THR A 758 23.63 8.90 -1.99
N VAL A 759 24.69 9.59 -1.58
CA VAL A 759 24.74 11.06 -1.51
C VAL A 759 25.98 11.56 -2.25
N GLU A 760 25.92 12.78 -2.77
CA GLU A 760 27.07 13.45 -3.36
C GLU A 760 27.72 14.37 -2.32
N LEU A 761 28.99 14.13 -2.04
CA LEU A 761 29.79 14.95 -1.14
C LEU A 761 30.56 16.02 -1.90
N LYS A 762 30.81 17.14 -1.24
CA LYS A 762 31.54 18.30 -1.78
C LYS A 762 32.86 18.51 -1.04
N GLY A 763 33.93 18.79 -1.78
CA GLY A 763 35.22 19.09 -1.17
C GLY A 763 35.18 20.42 -0.40
N LYS A 764 36.07 20.58 0.58
CA LYS A 764 36.02 21.60 1.65
C LYS A 764 34.78 21.59 2.56
N ALA A 765 33.77 20.74 2.32
CA ALA A 765 32.64 20.61 3.22
C ALA A 765 33.02 19.86 4.52
N GLY A 766 32.23 20.07 5.57
CA GLY A 766 32.36 19.36 6.84
C GLY A 766 31.84 17.91 6.75
N TYR A 767 31.72 17.27 7.91
CA TYR A 767 31.02 15.99 7.99
C TYR A 767 29.52 16.18 7.73
N GLN A 768 28.95 15.30 6.92
CA GLN A 768 27.52 15.20 6.65
C GLN A 768 27.01 13.88 7.23
N GLU A 769 25.91 13.93 7.97
CA GLU A 769 25.22 12.72 8.44
C GLU A 769 24.37 12.13 7.30
N ILE A 770 24.50 10.82 7.10
CA ILE A 770 23.68 10.03 6.18
C ILE A 770 22.96 8.98 7.01
N GLN A 771 21.64 8.89 6.84
CA GLN A 771 20.80 7.91 7.51
C GLN A 771 20.10 7.01 6.48
N LEU A 772 20.20 5.69 6.66
CA LEU A 772 19.61 4.64 5.83
C LEU A 772 18.62 3.82 6.66
N GLU A 773 17.37 3.76 6.23
CA GLU A 773 16.33 2.92 6.85
C GLU A 773 16.33 1.53 6.25
N PHE A 774 16.24 0.52 7.11
CA PHE A 774 16.08 -0.88 6.70
C PHE A 774 15.29 -1.69 7.74
N ILE A 775 14.75 -2.83 7.30
CA ILE A 775 14.05 -3.78 8.15
C ILE A 775 14.63 -5.16 7.96
N THR A 776 14.73 -5.90 9.05
CA THR A 776 15.21 -7.27 9.06
C THR A 776 14.08 -8.25 8.82
N SER A 777 14.33 -9.22 7.94
CA SER A 777 13.45 -10.37 7.74
C SER A 777 13.70 -11.44 8.81
N ARG A 778 13.12 -12.64 8.63
CA ARG A 778 13.37 -13.78 9.53
C ARG A 778 14.84 -14.22 9.51
N ASP A 779 15.48 -14.16 8.35
CA ASP A 779 16.84 -14.64 8.13
C ASP A 779 17.85 -13.49 8.27
N LEU A 780 18.71 -13.60 9.28
CA LEU A 780 19.71 -12.59 9.64
C LEU A 780 21.13 -13.00 9.24
N ALA A 781 21.28 -14.11 8.51
CA ALA A 781 22.59 -14.62 8.15
C ALA A 781 23.38 -13.56 7.36
N ASN A 782 24.60 -13.30 7.80
CA ASN A 782 25.51 -12.33 7.22
C ASN A 782 24.94 -10.91 7.14
N THR A 783 23.99 -10.51 7.99
CA THR A 783 23.56 -9.10 8.02
C THR A 783 24.74 -8.20 8.39
N HIS A 784 25.07 -7.27 7.50
CA HIS A 784 26.18 -6.33 7.66
C HIS A 784 25.81 -4.95 7.13
N VAL A 785 26.49 -3.94 7.66
CA VAL A 785 26.39 -2.54 7.20
C VAL A 785 27.74 -2.08 6.69
N GLY A 786 27.73 -1.17 5.72
CA GLY A 786 28.95 -0.73 5.08
C GLY A 786 28.85 0.58 4.33
N ILE A 787 29.99 0.96 3.77
CA ILE A 787 30.19 2.15 2.96
C ILE A 787 31.00 1.77 1.72
N LEU A 788 30.55 2.29 0.59
CA LEU A 788 31.01 2.03 -0.76
C LEU A 788 31.36 3.36 -1.45
N THR A 789 32.46 3.36 -2.19
CA THR A 789 32.86 4.45 -3.09
C THR A 789 33.19 3.87 -4.46
N SER A 790 32.88 4.64 -5.51
CA SER A 790 33.19 4.25 -6.89
C SER A 790 33.53 5.48 -7.71
N ASN A 791 34.55 5.37 -8.56
CA ASN A 791 34.99 6.42 -9.49
C ASN A 791 35.33 7.75 -8.80
N GLY A 792 35.86 7.68 -7.58
CA GLY A 792 36.30 8.86 -6.81
C GLY A 792 37.70 9.34 -7.15
N THR A 793 37.99 10.59 -6.81
CA THR A 793 39.34 11.19 -6.91
C THR A 793 40.00 11.39 -5.55
N SER A 794 39.22 11.41 -4.48
CA SER A 794 39.71 11.55 -3.11
C SER A 794 39.15 10.47 -2.18
N ASN A 795 39.85 10.24 -1.06
CA ASN A 795 39.39 9.33 -0.02
C ASN A 795 38.16 9.92 0.71
N ILE A 796 37.31 9.05 1.23
CA ILE A 796 36.22 9.44 2.13
C ILE A 796 36.60 9.09 3.56
N LEU A 797 36.36 10.04 4.46
CA LEU A 797 36.42 9.80 5.90
C LEU A 797 35.00 9.52 6.40
N PHE A 798 34.87 8.58 7.33
CA PHE A 798 33.60 8.27 7.98
C PHE A 798 33.78 7.99 9.46
N ASP A 799 32.82 8.43 10.26
CA ASP A 799 32.88 8.42 11.72
C ASP A 799 31.46 8.35 12.32
N ASP A 800 31.39 8.10 13.63
CA ASP A 800 30.15 7.98 14.44
C ASP A 800 29.12 7.06 13.78
N VAL A 801 29.57 5.89 13.35
CA VAL A 801 28.73 4.85 12.76
C VAL A 801 27.83 4.29 13.85
N GLN A 802 26.52 4.39 13.66
CA GLN A 802 25.52 3.91 14.60
C GLN A 802 24.44 3.10 13.88
N VAL A 803 24.08 1.96 14.44
CA VAL A 803 22.85 1.24 14.08
C VAL A 803 21.86 1.41 15.22
N ILE A 804 20.73 2.03 14.93
CA ILE A 804 19.71 2.43 15.91
C ILE A 804 18.45 1.60 15.65
N GLY A 805 17.90 0.96 16.68
CA GLY A 805 16.65 0.22 16.56
C GLY A 805 16.38 -0.67 17.77
N ALA A 806 15.64 -1.76 17.55
CA ALA A 806 15.32 -2.71 18.60
C ALA A 806 16.57 -3.43 19.12
N LYS A 807 16.81 -3.32 20.43
CA LYS A 807 17.87 -4.06 21.13
C LYS A 807 17.48 -5.53 21.34
N LYS A 808 18.42 -6.42 21.03
CA LYS A 808 18.28 -7.88 21.17
C LYS A 808 18.07 -8.35 22.59
#